data_AF-A0A165UFH3-F1
#
_entry.id   AF-A0A165UFH3-F1
#
_cell.length_a   1.000
_cell.length_b   1.000
_cell.length_c   1.000
_cell.angle_alpha   90.00
_cell.angle_beta   90.00
_cell.angle_gamma   90.00
#
_symmetry.space_group_name_H-M   'P 1'
#
loop_
_entity.id
_entity.type
_entity.pdbx_description
1 polymer ?
#
loop_
_entity_poly.entity_id
_entity_poly.type
_entity_poly.pdbx_seq_one_letter_code
_entity_poly.pdbx_strand_id
1 'polypeptide(L)'
;MIASSLGSAQDFIKTLKAHPDPPHADGPSKIELAREAWNNAAFYFPNKDETIVDWLLTRLLKDKAKVGEANPVIDSRYWQLLFDILCPPDEATGKRTDTRHAAKRWLLPLLNRIPLAPIVTAYFQLSSSVDERARVTLDELSSRCFASIWPLASPKFSPDTLLECFGALLARLATNWRGEDDHPKTDPHISQAALFIISSYRSAYGNLANKKKLYTTFLQHHFLHWLQCSQYGNLHGAAQCPLISEIYSAGTETLFSVDVLRNIDDHMCDATLKDALRKALSSSTKAVLRALPSLFASFVLSLKRNRNALFSQSSNNAAGHSSTQVQVDGLAFYALCEENIIASPSSHVPLMWDTRIALLKTVDSESLYHASDANGTMVLRDSGSLAIRVLTSSREDAVYVDKAVDVLAALTRIDYDLMAPNLPVIWPALARWQASGIEPREAYATALGSPLFSLETLDRLGSAIRGFLTPGQLREVTRVVVEKFRGAFEQYREQEKRATAEDGDGPRKKRRKSTSDNTRVDPQWCAVEFALVSRIGVVVLSSLAIRTTSDDSRQELREVVGVACASVIPRALKATLKALGADNRRGTWAWQVVATGALHLYHDRKCHGWPDVQLNEDVGMRLRALLGNDDILPEFSLMIARTLLNDTASDVTGAQRIIDDVLRCLEGLPSLDNTDELRWSGKSHELNDNKSFAPLRVSRMLSQQLTPATILAVTLHSADVWELRRFRDAFSAQLRDATAPLANMDVQKLLESTKTSVPRKLQAEVISSIAAFGILLHTPEDYLPRAMRLDFLQRALVADVLIGTGAVKDKDVDPGSLLIVREFIRRVTSHSGNIDQLGVEGYFGYLLRPESLRPVDTTLGEEDDLNSVTLDLIGSYLASFLLRARNGEERLATKAVEDIKKYLDVPVEQRLSSSSLLGDGTLLRLVSTVASNYALTQLPQQLQVSLRGLYERMVAVYSTSLLRTPPMDESSVQVGLRDDSLNVLRMWSHTLWLGRWIQADMNTLPRFGTLLLGQLLADRQETPSAAICLALLDILKEEFYSATTGQRQTYIGLMVAGYVTCSRCCDYDGMRLSS
;
A
#
# COMPACT_ATOMS: atom_id res chain seq x y z
N MET A 1 -30.02 4.72 65.03
CA MET A 1 -29.32 5.96 64.64
C MET A 1 -27.94 5.92 65.27
N ILE A 2 -26.93 5.50 64.49
CA ILE A 2 -25.54 5.62 64.92
C ILE A 2 -25.21 7.11 64.79
N ALA A 3 -24.88 7.78 65.90
CA ALA A 3 -24.46 9.18 65.85
C ALA A 3 -23.27 9.28 64.89
N SER A 4 -23.32 10.21 63.92
CA SER A 4 -22.25 10.38 62.92
C SER A 4 -20.92 10.54 63.66
N SER A 5 -19.99 9.60 63.47
CA SER A 5 -18.71 9.55 64.16
C SER A 5 -17.77 10.70 63.79
N LEU A 6 -18.17 11.55 62.84
CA LEU A 6 -17.46 12.72 62.33
C LEU A 6 -17.75 13.97 63.20
N GLY A 7 -17.35 13.95 64.47
CA GLY A 7 -17.62 15.03 65.44
C GLY A 7 -16.91 16.36 65.14
N SER A 8 -15.74 16.32 64.50
CA SER A 8 -15.00 17.51 64.07
C SER A 8 -14.07 17.21 62.89
N ALA A 9 -13.66 18.25 62.14
CA ALA A 9 -12.65 18.15 61.09
C ALA A 9 -11.31 17.56 61.59
N GLN A 10 -10.90 17.91 62.81
CA GLN A 10 -9.68 17.38 63.41
C GLN A 10 -9.80 15.89 63.72
N ASP A 11 -10.95 15.45 64.22
CA ASP A 11 -11.20 14.04 64.50
C ASP A 11 -11.24 13.24 63.20
N PHE A 12 -11.86 13.75 62.15
CA PHE A 12 -11.82 13.13 60.82
C PHE A 12 -10.39 12.92 60.30
N ILE A 13 -9.54 13.96 60.35
CA ILE A 13 -8.14 13.85 59.92
C ILE A 13 -7.37 12.84 60.78
N LYS A 14 -7.56 12.85 62.10
CA LYS A 14 -6.93 11.88 63.03
C LYS A 14 -7.36 10.46 62.70
N THR A 15 -8.64 10.25 62.44
CA THR A 15 -9.23 8.96 62.09
C THR A 15 -8.70 8.41 60.77
N LEU A 16 -8.58 9.24 59.73
CA LEU A 16 -7.95 8.85 58.46
C LEU A 16 -6.45 8.54 58.60
N LYS A 17 -5.75 9.23 59.51
CA LYS A 17 -4.31 9.04 59.79
C LYS A 17 -4.01 7.92 60.80
N ALA A 18 -5.02 7.34 61.46
CA ALA A 18 -4.84 6.24 62.39
C ALA A 18 -4.10 5.07 61.73
N HIS A 19 -3.37 4.26 62.50
CA HIS A 19 -2.69 3.08 61.96
C HIS A 19 -3.66 1.94 61.56
N PRO A 20 -4.56 1.46 62.44
CA PRO A 20 -5.49 0.37 62.11
C PRO A 20 -6.57 0.83 61.13
N ASP A 21 -7.06 -0.10 60.32
CA ASP A 21 -8.18 0.07 59.39
C ASP A 21 -9.09 -1.17 59.53
N PRO A 22 -10.28 -1.06 60.15
CA PRO A 22 -10.93 0.18 60.59
C PRO A 22 -10.23 0.88 61.78
N PRO A 23 -10.43 2.20 61.96
CA PRO A 23 -9.82 2.97 63.07
C PRO A 23 -10.32 2.55 64.47
N HIS A 24 -11.56 2.08 64.54
CA HIS A 24 -12.18 1.54 65.75
C HIS A 24 -12.56 0.07 65.48
N ALA A 25 -12.40 -0.80 66.49
CA ALA A 25 -12.93 -2.15 66.42
C ALA A 25 -14.43 -2.09 66.10
N ASP A 26 -14.87 -2.87 65.12
CA ASP A 26 -16.25 -2.91 64.59
C ASP A 26 -16.76 -1.62 63.93
N GLY A 27 -15.89 -0.64 63.70
CA GLY A 27 -16.23 0.59 62.97
C GLY A 27 -16.15 0.45 61.44
N PRO A 28 -16.67 1.44 60.69
CA PRO A 28 -16.47 1.51 59.24
C PRO A 28 -14.99 1.64 58.89
N SER A 29 -14.63 1.12 57.73
CA SER A 29 -13.30 1.28 57.15
C SER A 29 -12.98 2.74 56.88
N LYS A 30 -11.69 3.09 56.76
CA LYS A 30 -11.30 4.47 56.46
C LYS A 30 -11.84 4.97 55.12
N ILE A 31 -11.96 4.09 54.13
CA ILE A 31 -12.52 4.45 52.83
C ILE A 31 -14.02 4.76 52.92
N GLU A 32 -14.76 4.04 53.76
CA GLU A 32 -16.17 4.32 54.04
C GLU A 32 -16.32 5.64 54.81
N LEU A 33 -15.47 5.91 55.79
CA LEU A 33 -15.45 7.19 56.51
C LEU A 33 -15.12 8.37 55.59
N ALA A 34 -14.14 8.21 54.69
CA ALA A 34 -13.80 9.24 53.71
C ALA A 34 -14.94 9.47 52.72
N ARG A 35 -15.62 8.41 52.29
CA ARG A 35 -16.81 8.47 51.42
C ARG A 35 -17.99 9.16 52.10
N GLU A 36 -18.29 8.78 53.35
CA GLU A 36 -19.35 9.39 54.16
C GLU A 36 -19.06 10.87 54.35
N ALA A 37 -17.82 11.22 54.71
CA ALA A 37 -17.41 12.61 54.79
C ALA A 37 -17.63 13.32 53.46
N TRP A 38 -17.16 12.78 52.32
CA TRP A 38 -17.34 13.39 50.99
C TRP A 38 -18.80 13.69 50.66
N ASN A 39 -19.66 12.68 50.79
CA ASN A 39 -21.08 12.76 50.45
C ASN A 39 -21.89 13.64 51.42
N ASN A 40 -21.41 13.85 52.65
CA ASN A 40 -22.09 14.68 53.64
C ASN A 40 -21.84 16.17 53.38
N ALA A 41 -22.80 16.84 52.74
CA ALA A 41 -22.78 18.29 52.50
C ALA A 41 -22.85 19.12 53.79
N ALA A 42 -23.43 18.58 54.87
CA ALA A 42 -23.50 19.24 56.17
C ALA A 42 -22.16 19.19 56.93
N PHE A 43 -21.25 18.28 56.54
CA PHE A 43 -19.90 18.21 57.11
C PHE A 43 -19.00 19.27 56.46
N TYR A 44 -19.01 20.48 57.03
CA TYR A 44 -18.16 21.57 56.59
C TYR A 44 -16.70 21.35 57.01
N PHE A 45 -15.82 21.27 56.02
CA PHE A 45 -14.39 21.13 56.22
C PHE A 45 -13.65 21.91 55.13
N PRO A 46 -12.83 22.93 55.47
CA PRO A 46 -12.04 23.67 54.48
C PRO A 46 -11.10 22.74 53.70
N ASN A 47 -11.05 22.87 52.38
CA ASN A 47 -10.20 22.06 51.48
C ASN A 47 -10.41 20.54 51.68
N LYS A 48 -11.68 20.14 51.82
CA LYS A 48 -12.10 18.76 52.02
C LYS A 48 -11.66 17.83 50.89
N ASP A 49 -11.78 18.30 49.65
CA ASP A 49 -11.27 17.65 48.44
C ASP A 49 -9.75 17.41 48.53
N GLU A 50 -8.96 18.45 48.76
CA GLU A 50 -7.49 18.37 48.85
C GLU A 50 -7.06 17.38 49.94
N THR A 51 -7.66 17.45 51.12
CA THR A 51 -7.30 16.59 52.25
C THR A 51 -7.64 15.11 52.00
N ILE A 52 -8.82 14.83 51.42
CA ILE A 52 -9.21 13.45 51.11
C ILE A 52 -8.32 12.90 49.99
N VAL A 53 -7.99 13.71 48.97
CA VAL A 53 -7.11 13.29 47.87
C VAL A 53 -5.66 13.09 48.35
N ASP A 54 -5.16 13.92 49.26
CA ASP A 54 -3.84 13.75 49.89
C ASP A 54 -3.78 12.41 50.63
N TRP A 55 -4.83 12.10 51.40
CA TRP A 55 -4.95 10.83 52.09
C TRP A 55 -5.05 9.65 51.13
N LEU A 56 -5.91 9.71 50.10
CA LEU A 56 -6.08 8.65 49.09
C LEU A 56 -4.76 8.35 48.38
N LEU A 57 -4.10 9.37 47.82
CA LEU A 57 -2.85 9.20 47.09
C LEU A 57 -1.71 8.75 48.02
N THR A 58 -1.67 9.23 49.26
CA THR A 58 -0.69 8.75 50.27
C THR A 58 -0.92 7.29 50.62
N ARG A 59 -2.18 6.85 50.76
CA ARG A 59 -2.56 5.48 51.08
C ARG A 59 -2.21 4.55 49.93
N LEU A 60 -2.58 4.91 48.70
CA LEU A 60 -2.18 4.23 47.46
C LEU A 60 -0.66 4.09 47.35
N LEU A 61 0.11 5.13 47.71
CA LEU A 61 1.57 5.10 47.64
C LEU A 61 2.25 4.23 48.72
N LYS A 62 1.78 4.32 49.97
CA LYS A 62 2.38 3.63 51.14
C LYS A 62 2.06 2.14 51.16
N ASP A 63 0.84 1.79 50.77
CA ASP A 63 0.34 0.43 50.90
C ASP A 63 0.40 -0.38 49.60
N LYS A 64 1.00 0.18 48.53
CA LYS A 64 1.14 -0.48 47.22
C LYS A 64 1.78 -1.87 47.26
N ALA A 65 2.57 -2.18 48.29
CA ALA A 65 3.25 -3.46 48.45
C ALA A 65 2.44 -4.51 49.25
N LYS A 66 1.26 -4.16 49.80
CA LYS A 66 0.42 -5.11 50.52
C LYS A 66 -0.16 -6.14 49.54
N VAL A 67 -0.26 -7.39 49.97
CA VAL A 67 -0.82 -8.47 49.13
C VAL A 67 -2.28 -8.71 49.51
N GLY A 68 -3.12 -9.01 48.51
CA GLY A 68 -4.52 -9.39 48.70
C GLY A 68 -5.50 -8.21 48.65
N GLU A 69 -6.76 -8.49 48.97
CA GLU A 69 -7.91 -7.56 48.86
C GLU A 69 -7.77 -6.31 49.73
N ALA A 70 -6.89 -6.33 50.73
CA ALA A 70 -6.60 -5.16 51.58
C ALA A 70 -5.70 -4.11 50.90
N ASN A 71 -5.23 -4.34 49.68
CA ASN A 71 -4.39 -3.38 48.97
C ASN A 71 -5.26 -2.29 48.31
N PRO A 72 -5.11 -1.02 48.71
CA PRO A 72 -5.93 0.08 48.20
C PRO A 72 -5.75 0.31 46.68
N VAL A 73 -4.66 -0.14 46.08
CA VAL A 73 -4.38 0.00 44.64
C VAL A 73 -5.34 -0.84 43.78
N ILE A 74 -5.82 -1.97 44.29
CA ILE A 74 -6.76 -2.85 43.57
C ILE A 74 -8.20 -2.80 44.13
N ASP A 75 -8.45 -1.94 45.11
CA ASP A 75 -9.79 -1.71 45.67
C ASP A 75 -10.48 -0.56 44.90
N SER A 76 -11.53 -0.91 44.15
CA SER A 76 -12.28 0.05 43.32
C SER A 76 -12.90 1.19 44.14
N ARG A 77 -13.16 1.01 45.44
CA ARG A 77 -13.75 2.05 46.30
C ARG A 77 -12.84 3.26 46.43
N TYR A 78 -11.52 3.06 46.47
CA TYR A 78 -10.52 4.13 46.53
C TYR A 78 -10.48 4.93 45.22
N TRP A 79 -10.46 4.24 44.08
CA TRP A 79 -10.45 4.87 42.76
C TRP A 79 -11.78 5.56 42.44
N GLN A 80 -12.91 5.00 42.86
CA GLN A 80 -14.21 5.65 42.74
C GLN A 80 -14.23 6.96 43.53
N LEU A 81 -13.73 6.97 44.77
CA LEU A 81 -13.74 8.20 45.59
C LEU A 81 -12.82 9.26 44.99
N LEU A 82 -11.65 8.83 44.50
CA LEU A 82 -10.75 9.72 43.78
C LEU A 82 -11.41 10.28 42.51
N PHE A 83 -12.09 9.43 41.73
CA PHE A 83 -12.81 9.83 40.53
C PHE A 83 -13.90 10.85 40.83
N ASP A 84 -14.74 10.59 41.84
CA ASP A 84 -15.86 11.47 42.19
C ASP A 84 -15.38 12.86 42.67
N ILE A 85 -14.20 12.94 43.29
CA ILE A 85 -13.59 14.22 43.69
C ILE A 85 -12.96 14.95 42.50
N LEU A 86 -12.25 14.23 41.61
CA LEU A 86 -11.55 14.82 40.46
C LEU A 86 -12.50 15.19 39.30
N CYS A 87 -13.58 14.43 39.17
CA CYS A 87 -14.55 14.50 38.08
C CYS A 87 -15.98 14.57 38.67
N PRO A 88 -16.31 15.62 39.44
CA PRO A 88 -17.63 15.71 40.07
C PRO A 88 -18.74 15.63 39.02
N PRO A 89 -19.81 14.86 39.27
CA PRO A 89 -20.94 14.75 38.37
C PRO A 89 -21.58 16.14 38.19
N ASP A 90 -21.85 16.51 36.94
CA ASP A 90 -22.43 17.80 36.56
C ASP A 90 -23.95 17.75 36.83
N GLU A 91 -24.36 17.87 38.10
CA GLU A 91 -25.67 17.39 38.57
C GLU A 91 -26.92 18.14 38.08
N ALA A 92 -26.84 19.29 37.38
CA ALA A 92 -28.10 19.95 36.96
C ALA A 92 -28.06 20.99 35.84
N THR A 93 -26.91 21.55 35.41
CA THR A 93 -26.98 22.79 34.61
C THR A 93 -26.27 22.77 33.26
N GLY A 94 -25.56 21.71 32.88
CA GLY A 94 -24.81 21.65 31.61
C GLY A 94 -23.76 22.76 31.44
N LYS A 95 -23.63 23.66 32.42
CA LYS A 95 -22.62 24.71 32.48
C LYS A 95 -21.45 24.15 33.28
N ARG A 96 -20.42 23.68 32.57
CA ARG A 96 -19.09 23.39 33.14
C ARG A 96 -18.64 24.61 33.95
N THR A 97 -18.85 24.58 35.25
CA THR A 97 -18.34 25.58 36.17
C THR A 97 -16.81 25.47 36.24
N ASP A 98 -16.12 26.56 36.60
CA ASP A 98 -14.66 26.67 36.76
C ASP A 98 -14.04 25.73 37.82
N THR A 99 -14.78 24.74 38.32
CA THR A 99 -14.35 23.76 39.32
C THR A 99 -13.13 22.96 38.87
N ARG A 100 -12.98 22.65 37.57
CA ARG A 100 -11.74 22.04 37.05
C ARG A 100 -10.51 22.95 37.21
N HIS A 101 -10.67 24.26 37.07
CA HIS A 101 -9.59 25.21 37.32
C HIS A 101 -9.28 25.33 38.81
N ALA A 102 -10.30 25.22 39.68
CA ALA A 102 -10.12 25.17 41.12
C ALA A 102 -9.34 23.92 41.57
N ALA A 103 -9.72 22.73 41.09
CA ALA A 103 -9.03 21.47 41.41
C ALA A 103 -7.55 21.50 41.02
N LYS A 104 -7.21 22.08 39.85
CA LYS A 104 -5.83 22.23 39.39
C LYS A 104 -4.94 23.04 40.34
N ARG A 105 -5.48 23.98 41.11
CA ARG A 105 -4.68 24.86 41.99
C ARG A 105 -4.07 24.12 43.18
N TRP A 106 -4.83 23.23 43.84
CA TRP A 106 -4.34 22.45 44.98
C TRP A 106 -3.75 21.10 44.56
N LEU A 107 -4.22 20.52 43.45
CA LEU A 107 -3.76 19.20 43.00
C LEU A 107 -2.30 19.20 42.56
N LEU A 108 -1.82 20.26 41.90
CA LEU A 108 -0.43 20.34 41.45
C LEU A 108 0.59 20.36 42.63
N PRO A 109 0.45 21.22 43.67
CA PRO A 109 1.26 21.13 44.89
C PRO A 109 1.26 19.75 45.54
N LEU A 110 0.10 19.07 45.54
CA LEU A 110 -0.06 17.74 46.12
C LEU A 110 0.71 16.68 45.32
N LEU A 111 0.55 16.66 43.99
CA LEU A 111 1.29 15.75 43.10
C LEU A 111 2.81 16.00 43.10
N ASN A 112 3.25 17.20 43.52
CA ASN A 112 4.68 17.47 43.73
C ASN A 112 5.23 16.78 44.98
N ARG A 113 4.37 16.50 45.96
CA ARG A 113 4.75 15.88 47.23
C ARG A 113 4.55 14.36 47.21
N ILE A 114 3.57 13.88 46.44
CA ILE A 114 3.24 12.47 46.34
C ILE A 114 3.63 11.94 44.95
N PRO A 115 4.71 11.14 44.83
CA PRO A 115 5.11 10.59 43.55
C PRO A 115 4.03 9.63 43.02
N LEU A 116 3.42 10.01 41.91
CA LEU A 116 2.34 9.22 41.29
C LEU A 116 2.87 7.99 40.53
N ALA A 117 4.07 8.06 39.94
CA ALA A 117 4.62 6.96 39.14
C ALA A 117 4.65 5.59 39.87
N PRO A 118 5.12 5.48 41.13
CA PRO A 118 5.04 4.22 41.87
C PRO A 118 3.63 3.67 42.09
N ILE A 119 2.61 4.54 42.14
CA ILE A 119 1.21 4.11 42.24
C ILE A 119 0.77 3.48 40.92
N VAL A 120 1.10 4.12 39.80
CA VAL A 120 0.78 3.63 38.44
C VAL A 120 1.51 2.32 38.13
N THR A 121 2.79 2.21 38.46
CA THR A 121 3.56 0.97 38.33
C THR A 121 2.94 -0.17 39.15
N ALA A 122 2.59 0.09 40.42
CA ALA A 122 1.95 -0.91 41.27
C ALA A 122 0.56 -1.32 40.74
N TYR A 123 -0.20 -0.35 40.21
CA TYR A 123 -1.50 -0.61 39.60
C TYR A 123 -1.42 -1.63 38.47
N PHE A 124 -0.53 -1.41 37.50
CA PHE A 124 -0.38 -2.35 36.39
C PHE A 124 0.21 -3.70 36.82
N GLN A 125 1.08 -3.72 37.82
CA GLN A 125 1.64 -4.98 38.35
C GLN A 125 0.60 -5.82 39.10
N LEU A 126 -0.32 -5.19 39.84
CA LEU A 126 -1.31 -5.88 40.68
C LEU A 126 -2.61 -6.19 39.94
N SER A 127 -3.02 -5.37 38.96
CA SER A 127 -4.31 -5.55 38.26
C SER A 127 -4.44 -6.89 37.53
N SER A 128 -3.33 -7.57 37.20
CA SER A 128 -3.37 -8.90 36.58
C SER A 128 -3.87 -10.01 37.52
N SER A 129 -3.82 -9.82 38.84
CA SER A 129 -4.34 -10.81 39.81
C SER A 129 -5.81 -10.60 40.18
N VAL A 130 -6.42 -9.49 39.76
CA VAL A 130 -7.82 -9.14 40.06
C VAL A 130 -8.76 -9.90 39.12
N ASP A 131 -9.93 -10.34 39.61
CA ASP A 131 -10.99 -10.94 38.80
C ASP A 131 -11.37 -10.04 37.60
N GLU A 132 -11.71 -10.64 36.46
CA GLU A 132 -11.96 -9.91 35.21
C GLU A 132 -13.05 -8.84 35.35
N ARG A 133 -14.15 -9.12 36.08
CA ARG A 133 -15.24 -8.14 36.25
C ARG A 133 -14.82 -6.96 37.12
N ALA A 134 -14.16 -7.26 38.24
CA ALA A 134 -13.66 -6.24 39.16
C ALA A 134 -12.58 -5.38 38.49
N ARG A 135 -11.74 -6.01 37.68
CA ARG A 135 -10.69 -5.39 36.88
C ARG A 135 -11.23 -4.41 35.84
N VAL A 136 -12.26 -4.75 35.05
CA VAL A 136 -12.85 -3.80 34.08
C VAL A 136 -13.33 -2.52 34.78
N THR A 137 -14.02 -2.67 35.92
CA THR A 137 -14.48 -1.52 36.73
C THR A 137 -13.29 -0.71 37.26
N LEU A 138 -12.25 -1.39 37.71
CA LEU A 138 -11.03 -0.77 38.23
C LEU A 138 -10.25 -0.04 37.12
N ASP A 139 -10.14 -0.62 35.93
CA ASP A 139 -9.48 -0.06 34.75
C ASP A 139 -10.23 1.18 34.24
N GLU A 140 -11.56 1.16 34.23
CA GLU A 140 -12.37 2.34 33.93
C GLU A 140 -12.10 3.49 34.91
N LEU A 141 -12.20 3.22 36.21
CA LEU A 141 -12.07 4.25 37.25
C LEU A 141 -10.64 4.81 37.32
N SER A 142 -9.64 3.94 37.29
CA SER A 142 -8.23 4.33 37.33
C SER A 142 -7.83 5.12 36.08
N SER A 143 -8.27 4.69 34.88
CA SER A 143 -7.97 5.41 33.64
C SER A 143 -8.54 6.82 33.63
N ARG A 144 -9.79 6.98 34.07
CA ARG A 144 -10.41 8.31 34.22
C ARG A 144 -9.68 9.18 35.24
N CYS A 145 -9.21 8.60 36.35
CA CYS A 145 -8.36 9.31 37.30
C CYS A 145 -7.03 9.73 36.66
N PHE A 146 -6.35 8.82 35.96
CA PHE A 146 -5.09 9.07 35.27
C PHE A 146 -5.21 10.16 34.21
N ALA A 147 -6.29 10.17 33.42
CA ALA A 147 -6.55 11.22 32.44
C ALA A 147 -6.56 12.64 33.08
N SER A 148 -6.98 12.74 34.34
CA SER A 148 -7.01 14.00 35.09
C SER A 148 -5.67 14.34 35.77
N ILE A 149 -5.00 13.36 36.40
CA ILE A 149 -3.80 13.61 37.22
C ILE A 149 -2.47 13.46 36.46
N TRP A 150 -2.41 12.60 35.44
CA TRP A 150 -1.16 12.26 34.74
C TRP A 150 -0.54 13.46 33.99
N PRO A 151 -1.31 14.30 33.26
CA PRO A 151 -0.74 15.46 32.57
C PRO A 151 -0.12 16.50 33.53
N LEU A 152 -0.56 16.52 34.80
CA LEU A 152 -0.04 17.43 35.82
C LEU A 152 1.24 16.88 36.47
N ALA A 153 1.34 15.55 36.63
CA ALA A 153 2.45 14.90 37.32
C ALA A 153 3.62 14.54 36.39
N SER A 154 3.33 14.07 35.18
CA SER A 154 4.32 13.50 34.25
C SER A 154 5.48 14.43 33.85
N PRO A 155 5.34 15.77 33.74
CA PRO A 155 6.46 16.64 33.40
C PRO A 155 7.62 16.61 34.42
N LYS A 156 7.40 16.06 35.61
CA LYS A 156 8.41 15.96 36.68
C LYS A 156 9.07 14.60 36.78
N PHE A 157 8.57 13.61 36.03
CA PHE A 157 9.12 12.26 36.09
C PHE A 157 10.43 12.21 35.29
N SER A 158 11.41 11.52 35.85
CA SER A 158 12.61 11.22 35.08
C SER A 158 12.29 10.25 33.94
N PRO A 159 13.05 10.26 32.84
CA PRO A 159 12.92 9.28 31.78
C PRO A 159 13.00 7.82 32.28
N ASP A 160 13.84 7.52 33.28
CA ASP A 160 13.90 6.20 33.93
C ASP A 160 12.56 5.84 34.60
N THR A 161 11.96 6.79 35.30
CA THR A 161 10.67 6.57 35.98
C THR A 161 9.55 6.33 34.98
N LEU A 162 9.54 7.07 33.87
CA LEU A 162 8.59 6.88 32.78
C LEU A 162 8.78 5.52 32.08
N LEU A 163 10.04 5.08 31.90
CA LEU A 163 10.36 3.75 31.38
C LEU A 163 9.80 2.65 32.28
N GLU A 164 9.91 2.77 33.61
CA GLU A 164 9.35 1.80 34.55
C GLU A 164 7.81 1.76 34.50
N CYS A 165 7.14 2.92 34.36
CA CYS A 165 5.69 2.95 34.15
C CYS A 165 5.29 2.29 32.83
N PHE A 166 6.02 2.58 31.74
CA PHE A 166 5.81 1.94 30.44
C PHE A 166 6.05 0.43 30.52
N GLY A 167 7.12 -0.01 31.18
CA GLY A 167 7.45 -1.41 31.39
C GLY A 167 6.39 -2.18 32.17
N ALA A 168 5.83 -1.57 33.22
CA ALA A 168 4.72 -2.16 33.99
C ALA A 168 3.45 -2.29 33.15
N LEU A 169 3.13 -1.27 32.34
CA LEU A 169 2.04 -1.31 31.37
C LEU A 169 2.25 -2.43 30.33
N LEU A 170 3.46 -2.57 29.77
CA LEU A 170 3.79 -3.65 28.83
C LEU A 170 3.61 -5.03 29.45
N ALA A 171 4.10 -5.23 30.67
CA ALA A 171 3.93 -6.49 31.40
C ALA A 171 2.45 -6.82 31.59
N ARG A 172 1.64 -5.81 31.95
CA ARG A 172 0.19 -5.96 32.09
C ARG A 172 -0.48 -6.38 30.78
N LEU A 173 -0.22 -5.65 29.68
CA LEU A 173 -0.81 -5.96 28.37
C LEU A 173 -0.36 -7.34 27.87
N ALA A 174 0.92 -7.67 28.02
CA ALA A 174 1.47 -8.96 27.63
C ALA A 174 0.83 -10.14 28.39
N THR A 175 0.47 -9.96 29.66
CA THR A 175 -0.28 -11.01 30.40
C THR A 175 -1.70 -11.20 29.89
N ASN A 176 -2.39 -10.12 29.51
CA ASN A 176 -3.75 -10.19 28.96
C ASN A 176 -3.81 -10.81 27.57
N TRP A 177 -2.76 -10.65 26.77
CA TRP A 177 -2.74 -11.13 25.38
C TRP A 177 -2.20 -12.57 25.23
N ARG A 178 -1.98 -13.32 26.30
CA ARG A 178 -1.49 -14.71 26.19
C ARG A 178 -2.48 -15.71 25.59
N GLY A 179 -3.71 -15.31 25.29
CA GLY A 179 -4.70 -16.17 24.62
C GLY A 179 -4.25 -16.62 23.23
N GLU A 180 -4.67 -17.82 22.82
CA GLU A 180 -4.47 -18.30 21.44
C GLU A 180 -5.32 -17.53 20.41
N ASP A 181 -6.36 -16.83 20.87
CA ASP A 181 -7.19 -15.98 20.04
C ASP A 181 -6.35 -14.91 19.33
N ASP A 182 -6.39 -14.89 18.00
CA ASP A 182 -5.54 -14.03 17.16
C ASP A 182 -5.87 -12.52 17.26
N HIS A 183 -6.87 -12.11 18.06
CA HIS A 183 -7.27 -10.72 18.20
C HIS A 183 -7.17 -10.20 19.65
N PRO A 184 -6.27 -9.22 19.91
CA PRO A 184 -6.17 -8.60 21.22
C PRO A 184 -7.42 -7.76 21.50
N LYS A 185 -8.27 -8.23 22.42
CA LYS A 185 -9.32 -7.39 23.01
C LYS A 185 -8.64 -6.34 23.86
N THR A 186 -8.56 -5.12 23.32
CA THR A 186 -7.98 -4.00 24.05
C THR A 186 -9.12 -3.28 24.77
N ASP A 187 -9.03 -3.18 26.09
CA ASP A 187 -9.96 -2.37 26.87
C ASP A 187 -9.79 -0.88 26.46
N PRO A 188 -10.85 -0.20 25.99
CA PRO A 188 -10.78 1.20 25.59
C PRO A 188 -10.32 2.10 26.75
N HIS A 189 -10.64 1.74 28.00
CA HIS A 189 -10.26 2.51 29.17
C HIS A 189 -8.75 2.43 29.40
N ILE A 190 -8.15 1.24 29.41
CA ILE A 190 -6.69 1.08 29.54
C ILE A 190 -5.98 1.80 28.40
N SER A 191 -6.52 1.74 27.18
CA SER A 191 -5.92 2.34 25.99
C SER A 191 -5.62 3.82 26.18
N GLN A 192 -6.55 4.58 26.76
CA GLN A 192 -6.35 6.00 26.98
C GLN A 192 -5.22 6.30 28.00
N ALA A 193 -5.21 5.61 29.14
CA ALA A 193 -4.15 5.76 30.13
C ALA A 193 -2.78 5.33 29.57
N ALA A 194 -2.76 4.25 28.80
CA ALA A 194 -1.59 3.74 28.13
C ALA A 194 -1.00 4.76 27.15
N LEU A 195 -1.83 5.40 26.32
CA LEU A 195 -1.40 6.45 25.39
C LEU A 195 -0.76 7.64 26.12
N PHE A 196 -1.28 8.06 27.28
CA PHE A 196 -0.65 9.13 28.07
C PHE A 196 0.74 8.75 28.58
N ILE A 197 0.91 7.51 29.06
CA ILE A 197 2.20 7.00 29.56
C ILE A 197 3.20 6.91 28.41
N ILE A 198 2.79 6.33 27.28
CA ILE A 198 3.63 6.16 26.09
C ILE A 198 4.07 7.52 25.53
N SER A 199 3.13 8.45 25.36
CA SER A 199 3.42 9.81 24.88
C SER A 199 4.40 10.55 25.79
N SER A 200 4.20 10.45 27.12
CA SER A 200 5.09 11.08 28.11
C SER A 200 6.49 10.47 28.05
N TYR A 201 6.60 9.14 27.97
CA TYR A 201 7.87 8.44 27.82
C TYR A 201 8.61 8.84 26.54
N ARG A 202 7.94 8.79 25.38
CA ARG A 202 8.53 9.16 24.08
C ARG A 202 9.04 10.60 24.08
N SER A 203 8.25 11.53 24.61
CA SER A 203 8.64 12.94 24.73
C SER A 203 9.88 13.11 25.63
N ALA A 204 9.90 12.47 26.80
CA ALA A 204 11.04 12.53 27.71
C ALA A 204 12.29 11.84 27.13
N TYR A 205 12.12 10.72 26.42
CA TYR A 205 13.20 9.99 25.75
C TYR A 205 13.79 10.78 24.59
N GLY A 206 12.96 11.42 23.77
CA GLY A 206 13.38 12.24 22.63
C GLY A 206 14.29 13.41 23.03
N ASN A 207 14.04 13.99 24.21
CA ASN A 207 14.81 15.10 24.77
C ASN A 207 16.05 14.67 25.56
N LEU A 208 16.29 13.37 25.75
CA LEU A 208 17.42 12.88 26.53
C LEU A 208 18.72 12.89 25.72
N ALA A 209 19.76 13.53 26.24
CA ALA A 209 21.07 13.60 25.59
C ALA A 209 21.85 12.26 25.62
N ASN A 210 21.66 11.43 26.65
CA ASN A 210 22.32 10.13 26.78
C ASN A 210 21.29 9.00 26.91
N LYS A 211 20.99 8.34 25.80
CA LYS A 211 19.95 7.32 25.70
C LYS A 211 20.42 5.90 26.03
N LYS A 212 21.74 5.69 26.18
CA LYS A 212 22.36 4.36 26.38
C LYS A 212 21.85 3.64 27.62
N LYS A 213 21.71 4.36 28.74
CA LYS A 213 21.22 3.79 30.00
C LYS A 213 19.81 3.21 29.85
N LEU A 214 18.87 4.00 29.29
CA LEU A 214 17.49 3.57 29.11
C LEU A 214 17.37 2.42 28.11
N TYR A 215 18.20 2.43 27.06
CA TYR A 215 18.29 1.31 26.13
C TYR A 215 18.67 0.00 26.83
N THR A 216 19.74 0.02 27.64
CA THR A 216 20.17 -1.17 28.40
C THR A 216 19.11 -1.62 29.40
N THR A 217 18.50 -0.68 30.15
CA THR A 217 17.40 -0.99 31.09
C THR A 217 16.20 -1.61 30.37
N PHE A 218 15.82 -1.07 29.21
CA PHE A 218 14.72 -1.59 28.40
C PHE A 218 15.01 -3.02 27.93
N LEU A 219 16.21 -3.28 27.40
CA LEU A 219 16.63 -4.63 26.98
C LEU A 219 16.60 -5.65 28.13
N GLN A 220 17.03 -5.24 29.32
CA GLN A 220 17.13 -6.13 30.47
C GLN A 220 15.78 -6.47 31.10
N HIS A 221 14.86 -5.51 31.17
CA HIS A 221 13.65 -5.62 32.00
C HIS A 221 12.33 -5.62 31.22
N HIS A 222 12.27 -5.03 30.02
CA HIS A 222 10.99 -4.75 29.35
C HIS A 222 10.89 -5.32 27.93
N PHE A 223 12.02 -5.67 27.31
CA PHE A 223 12.08 -6.09 25.91
C PHE A 223 11.20 -7.30 25.58
N LEU A 224 11.16 -8.33 26.43
CA LEU A 224 10.29 -9.49 26.22
C LEU A 224 8.80 -9.10 26.20
N HIS A 225 8.35 -8.30 27.18
CA HIS A 225 6.97 -7.84 27.24
C HIS A 225 6.62 -6.94 26.04
N TRP A 226 7.57 -6.13 25.59
CA TRP A 226 7.40 -5.32 24.38
C TRP A 226 7.24 -6.19 23.12
N LEU A 227 8.05 -7.24 22.93
CA LEU A 227 7.90 -8.17 21.81
C LEU A 227 6.55 -8.90 21.86
N GLN A 228 6.11 -9.33 23.05
CA GLN A 228 4.80 -9.94 23.29
C GLN A 228 3.64 -9.01 22.93
N CYS A 229 3.80 -7.70 23.12
CA CYS A 229 2.83 -6.71 22.69
C CYS A 229 2.89 -6.43 21.19
N SER A 230 4.09 -6.43 20.62
CA SER A 230 4.36 -5.99 19.24
C SER A 230 3.98 -7.02 18.17
N GLN A 231 3.91 -8.31 18.53
CA GLN A 231 3.59 -9.40 17.59
C GLN A 231 2.22 -9.27 16.88
N TYR A 232 1.33 -8.38 17.34
CA TYR A 232 -0.01 -8.17 16.77
C TYR A 232 -0.08 -7.04 15.72
N GLY A 233 0.98 -6.25 15.53
CA GLY A 233 0.94 -5.08 14.64
C GLY A 233 0.90 -5.39 13.13
N ASN A 234 1.38 -6.57 12.73
CA ASN A 234 1.59 -6.94 11.33
C ASN A 234 0.48 -7.81 10.71
N LEU A 235 -0.56 -8.17 11.46
CA LEU A 235 -1.66 -8.98 10.92
C LEU A 235 -2.46 -8.13 9.92
N HIS A 236 -2.32 -8.48 8.65
CA HIS A 236 -2.72 -7.71 7.47
C HIS A 236 -4.17 -7.15 7.51
N GLY A 237 -4.30 -5.84 7.35
CA GLY A 237 -5.25 -5.29 6.38
C GLY A 237 -6.52 -4.56 6.87
N ALA A 238 -6.87 -4.53 8.15
CA ALA A 238 -8.02 -3.73 8.59
C ALA A 238 -7.91 -3.29 10.07
N ALA A 239 -7.91 -1.97 10.30
CA ALA A 239 -7.93 -1.29 11.60
C ALA A 239 -6.85 -1.76 12.60
N GLN A 240 -5.60 -1.35 12.38
CA GLN A 240 -4.56 -1.48 13.41
C GLN A 240 -5.01 -0.75 14.68
N CYS A 241 -5.00 -1.46 15.82
CA CYS A 241 -5.25 -0.84 17.13
C CYS A 241 -4.21 0.28 17.36
N PRO A 242 -4.62 1.56 17.51
CA PRO A 242 -3.70 2.69 17.65
C PRO A 242 -2.68 2.50 18.79
N LEU A 243 -3.13 1.87 19.89
CA LEU A 243 -2.27 1.56 21.03
C LEU A 243 -1.08 0.67 20.66
N ILE A 244 -1.30 -0.38 19.85
CA ILE A 244 -0.24 -1.32 19.45
C ILE A 244 0.80 -0.61 18.60
N SER A 245 0.35 0.25 17.68
CA SER A 245 1.22 1.10 16.86
C SER A 245 2.09 2.02 17.72
N GLU A 246 1.53 2.62 18.77
CA GLU A 246 2.24 3.51 19.69
C GLU A 246 3.24 2.75 20.58
N ILE A 247 2.86 1.57 21.09
CA ILE A 247 3.76 0.67 21.83
C ILE A 247 4.95 0.27 20.95
N TYR A 248 4.68 -0.14 19.72
CA TYR A 248 5.70 -0.54 18.77
C TYR A 248 6.65 0.62 18.47
N SER A 249 6.11 1.80 18.15
CA SER A 249 6.87 3.01 17.89
C SER A 249 7.78 3.38 19.06
N ALA A 250 7.25 3.41 20.28
CA ALA A 250 8.03 3.72 21.47
C ALA A 250 9.22 2.77 21.66
N GLY A 251 9.02 1.45 21.51
CA GLY A 251 10.12 0.49 21.63
C GLY A 251 11.14 0.63 20.50
N THR A 252 10.71 0.86 19.25
CA THR A 252 11.65 1.06 18.13
C THR A 252 12.46 2.35 18.27
N GLU A 253 11.87 3.43 18.79
CA GLU A 253 12.60 4.66 19.13
C GLU A 253 13.65 4.41 20.21
N THR A 254 13.33 3.57 21.21
CA THR A 254 14.27 3.18 22.26
C THR A 254 15.43 2.34 21.73
N LEU A 255 15.14 1.38 20.84
CA LEU A 255 16.12 0.44 20.28
C LEU A 255 16.99 1.06 19.18
N PHE A 256 16.43 1.90 18.33
CA PHE A 256 17.05 2.38 17.09
C PHE A 256 17.21 3.90 17.05
N SER A 257 17.36 4.54 18.21
CA SER A 257 17.76 5.95 18.26
C SER A 257 19.15 6.14 17.65
N VAL A 258 19.40 7.33 17.09
CA VAL A 258 20.70 7.68 16.48
C VAL A 258 21.87 7.43 17.44
N ASP A 259 21.69 7.72 18.73
CA ASP A 259 22.72 7.52 19.74
C ASP A 259 23.01 6.03 19.99
N VAL A 260 21.99 5.17 19.94
CA VAL A 260 22.17 3.73 20.05
C VAL A 260 22.82 3.18 18.79
N LEU A 261 22.33 3.57 17.60
CA LEU A 261 22.87 3.13 16.31
C LEU A 261 24.34 3.53 16.12
N ARG A 262 24.77 4.70 16.60
CA ARG A 262 26.18 5.12 16.59
C ARG A 262 27.09 4.26 17.47
N ASN A 263 26.54 3.62 18.49
CA ASN A 263 27.29 2.72 19.38
C ASN A 263 27.30 1.28 18.88
N ILE A 264 26.59 0.97 17.80
CA ILE A 264 26.73 -0.31 17.08
C ILE A 264 28.04 -0.17 16.30
N ASP A 265 29.16 -0.51 16.96
CA ASP A 265 30.52 -0.46 16.42
C ASP A 265 30.66 -1.26 15.10
N ASP A 266 31.85 -1.20 14.46
CA ASP A 266 32.28 -1.96 13.26
C ASP A 266 32.01 -3.48 13.30
N HIS A 267 31.57 -4.03 14.44
CA HIS A 267 31.20 -5.44 14.63
C HIS A 267 29.77 -5.79 14.24
N MET A 268 29.10 -4.94 13.46
CA MET A 268 27.91 -5.27 12.67
C MET A 268 26.60 -5.53 13.46
N CYS A 269 26.65 -5.80 14.77
CA CYS A 269 25.48 -5.95 15.66
C CYS A 269 25.81 -5.74 17.16
N ASP A 270 24.87 -5.15 17.91
CA ASP A 270 25.00 -4.97 19.37
C ASP A 270 24.85 -6.30 20.13
N ALA A 271 25.90 -6.68 20.87
CA ALA A 271 25.92 -7.88 21.71
C ALA A 271 24.80 -7.89 22.77
N THR A 272 24.43 -6.73 23.32
CA THR A 272 23.37 -6.63 24.33
C THR A 272 21.99 -6.92 23.76
N LEU A 273 21.70 -6.44 22.55
CA LEU A 273 20.46 -6.77 21.84
C LEU A 273 20.42 -8.25 21.46
N LYS A 274 21.54 -8.79 20.99
CA LYS A 274 21.69 -10.21 20.66
C LYS A 274 21.39 -11.11 21.86
N ASP A 275 21.93 -10.80 23.02
CA ASP A 275 21.67 -11.55 24.25
C ASP A 275 20.23 -11.38 24.75
N ALA A 276 19.65 -10.18 24.63
CA ALA A 276 18.26 -9.93 24.95
C ALA A 276 17.29 -10.72 24.05
N LEU A 277 17.57 -10.81 22.75
CA LEU A 277 16.80 -11.63 21.79
C LEU A 277 16.87 -13.11 22.14
N ARG A 278 18.06 -13.64 22.43
CA ARG A 278 18.23 -15.05 22.84
C ARG A 278 17.47 -15.37 24.12
N LYS A 279 17.53 -14.49 25.13
CA LYS A 279 16.78 -14.63 26.38
C LYS A 279 15.26 -14.54 26.15
N ALA A 280 14.82 -13.66 25.25
CA ALA A 280 13.42 -13.55 24.88
C ALA A 280 12.93 -14.80 24.13
N LEU A 281 13.78 -15.37 23.26
CA LEU A 281 13.49 -16.55 22.46
C LEU A 281 13.28 -17.78 23.35
N SER A 282 14.11 -17.96 24.37
CA SER A 282 13.94 -19.04 25.35
C SER A 282 12.68 -18.89 26.21
N SER A 283 12.16 -17.66 26.35
CA SER A 283 10.96 -17.37 27.14
C SER A 283 9.67 -17.41 26.30
N SER A 284 9.72 -16.98 25.04
CA SER A 284 8.56 -16.88 24.16
C SER A 284 8.94 -16.89 22.67
N THR A 285 9.30 -18.06 22.14
CA THR A 285 9.66 -18.25 20.72
C THR A 285 8.66 -17.61 19.75
N LYS A 286 7.36 -17.85 19.95
CA LYS A 286 6.28 -17.35 19.09
C LYS A 286 6.27 -15.82 18.99
N ALA A 287 6.39 -15.12 20.11
CA ALA A 287 6.37 -13.66 20.15
C ALA A 287 7.60 -13.06 19.46
N VAL A 288 8.78 -13.65 19.69
CA VAL A 288 10.03 -13.21 19.03
C VAL A 288 9.92 -13.40 17.52
N LEU A 289 9.58 -14.61 17.06
CA LEU A 289 9.50 -14.92 15.62
C LEU A 289 8.49 -14.01 14.90
N ARG A 290 7.31 -13.76 15.48
CA ARG A 290 6.31 -12.85 14.89
C ARG A 290 6.76 -11.39 14.83
N ALA A 291 7.56 -10.93 15.80
CA ALA A 291 8.01 -9.54 15.88
C ALA A 291 9.29 -9.25 15.07
N LEU A 292 10.13 -10.26 14.80
CA LEU A 292 11.40 -10.11 14.09
C LEU A 292 11.29 -9.40 12.73
N PRO A 293 10.32 -9.72 11.84
CA PRO A 293 10.24 -9.06 10.53
C PRO A 293 9.97 -7.56 10.63
N SER A 294 9.06 -7.15 11.52
CA SER A 294 8.81 -5.72 11.79
C SER A 294 10.07 -5.07 12.37
N LEU A 295 10.69 -5.71 13.36
CA LEU A 295 11.89 -5.19 14.02
C LEU A 295 13.01 -4.95 13.01
N PHE A 296 13.22 -5.88 12.09
CA PHE A 296 14.19 -5.75 11.00
C PHE A 296 13.84 -4.59 10.05
N ALA A 297 12.59 -4.48 9.59
CA ALA A 297 12.15 -3.37 8.74
C ALA A 297 12.35 -2.02 9.43
N SER A 298 12.02 -1.90 10.72
CA SER A 298 12.21 -0.67 11.50
C SER A 298 13.67 -0.31 11.71
N PHE A 299 14.55 -1.31 11.88
CA PHE A 299 15.99 -1.10 11.93
C PHE A 299 16.50 -0.47 10.62
N VAL A 300 16.14 -1.06 9.47
CA VAL A 300 16.53 -0.58 8.13
C VAL A 300 16.00 0.83 7.86
N LEU A 301 14.72 1.09 8.17
CA LEU A 301 14.13 2.42 8.04
C LEU A 301 14.85 3.45 8.92
N SER A 302 15.26 3.06 10.13
CA SER A 302 16.02 3.94 11.04
C SER A 302 17.41 4.24 10.52
N LEU A 303 18.11 3.28 9.90
CA LEU A 303 19.37 3.50 9.20
C LEU A 303 19.19 4.46 8.03
N LYS A 304 18.19 4.24 7.17
CA LYS A 304 17.90 5.11 6.01
C LYS A 304 17.56 6.54 6.43
N ARG A 305 16.66 6.69 7.42
CA ARG A 305 16.23 7.99 7.96
C ARG A 305 17.39 8.78 8.54
N ASN A 306 18.31 8.10 9.24
CA ASN A 306 19.41 8.74 9.94
C ASN A 306 20.77 8.60 9.22
N ARG A 307 20.78 8.20 7.94
CA ARG A 307 22.00 7.90 7.17
C ARG A 307 23.05 9.01 7.26
N ASN A 308 22.62 10.27 7.20
CA ASN A 308 23.52 11.41 7.26
C ASN A 308 24.11 11.58 8.67
N ALA A 309 23.35 11.31 9.72
CA ALA A 309 23.84 11.44 11.09
C ALA A 309 24.78 10.30 11.50
N LEU A 310 24.62 9.12 10.89
CA LEU A 310 25.41 7.93 11.14
C LEU A 310 26.72 7.91 10.34
N PHE A 311 26.69 8.31 9.06
CA PHE A 311 27.80 8.06 8.13
C PHE A 311 28.52 9.33 7.62
N SER A 312 28.19 10.52 8.11
CA SER A 312 28.78 11.79 7.61
C SER A 312 30.21 12.11 8.09
N GLN A 313 30.74 11.38 9.07
CA GLN A 313 32.01 11.76 9.69
C GLN A 313 33.26 11.34 8.92
N SER A 314 33.13 10.54 7.86
CA SER A 314 34.27 10.17 7.01
C SER A 314 34.45 11.19 5.88
N SER A 315 35.38 12.12 6.07
CA SER A 315 35.68 13.23 5.14
C SER A 315 36.22 12.79 3.76
N ASN A 316 36.48 11.49 3.56
CA ASN A 316 37.07 10.95 2.34
C ASN A 316 36.10 10.11 1.48
N ASN A 317 34.82 9.98 1.86
CA ASN A 317 33.94 9.03 1.20
C ASN A 317 33.14 9.64 0.03
N ALA A 318 33.23 8.99 -1.13
CA ALA A 318 32.44 9.31 -2.32
C ALA A 318 30.93 9.14 -2.05
N ALA A 319 30.09 9.88 -2.78
CA ALA A 319 28.64 10.02 -2.58
C ALA A 319 27.80 8.71 -2.60
N GLY A 320 28.39 7.54 -2.85
CA GLY A 320 27.72 6.23 -2.79
C GLY A 320 27.94 5.43 -1.50
N HIS A 321 28.95 5.76 -0.69
CA HIS A 321 29.40 4.87 0.39
C HIS A 321 28.36 4.72 1.52
N SER A 322 27.57 5.75 1.82
CA SER A 322 26.53 5.67 2.84
C SER A 322 25.41 4.71 2.46
N SER A 323 25.10 4.55 1.18
CA SER A 323 24.08 3.58 0.74
C SER A 323 24.58 2.16 0.92
N THR A 324 25.83 1.91 0.54
CA THR A 324 26.50 0.62 0.76
C THR A 324 26.60 0.27 2.24
N GLN A 325 26.88 1.24 3.11
CA GLN A 325 26.93 0.98 4.55
C GLN A 325 25.56 0.60 5.12
N VAL A 326 24.48 1.28 4.71
CA VAL A 326 23.11 0.88 5.08
C VAL A 326 22.79 -0.55 4.63
N GLN A 327 23.24 -0.94 3.44
CA GLN A 327 23.07 -2.31 2.91
C GLN A 327 23.82 -3.33 3.77
N VAL A 328 25.09 -3.07 4.07
CA VAL A 328 25.95 -3.93 4.88
C VAL A 328 25.41 -4.08 6.31
N ASP A 329 25.09 -2.98 6.98
CA ASP A 329 24.54 -3.00 8.35
C ASP A 329 23.16 -3.69 8.37
N GLY A 330 22.34 -3.45 7.35
CA GLY A 330 21.06 -4.12 7.16
C GLY A 330 21.20 -5.65 7.06
N LEU A 331 22.10 -6.14 6.19
CA LEU A 331 22.35 -7.57 6.05
C LEU A 331 22.96 -8.21 7.29
N ALA A 332 23.79 -7.49 8.03
CA ALA A 332 24.29 -7.96 9.31
C ALA A 332 23.17 -8.18 10.33
N PHE A 333 22.20 -7.26 10.41
CA PHE A 333 21.04 -7.44 11.28
C PHE A 333 20.13 -8.58 10.79
N TYR A 334 20.00 -8.78 9.47
CA TYR A 334 19.35 -9.97 8.91
C TYR A 334 20.04 -11.26 9.38
N ALA A 335 21.38 -11.31 9.35
CA ALA A 335 22.15 -12.45 9.82
C ALA A 335 21.92 -12.74 11.31
N LEU A 336 21.83 -11.69 12.15
CA LEU A 336 21.45 -11.82 13.55
C LEU A 336 20.05 -12.43 13.70
N CYS A 337 19.08 -12.00 12.88
CA CYS A 337 17.73 -12.56 12.90
C CYS A 337 17.73 -14.04 12.50
N GLU A 338 18.46 -14.41 11.44
CA GLU A 338 18.60 -15.80 11.00
C GLU A 338 19.28 -16.69 12.05
N GLU A 339 20.31 -16.21 12.74
CA GLU A 339 20.94 -16.94 13.84
C GLU A 339 19.92 -17.29 14.95
N ASN A 340 19.02 -16.35 15.28
CA ASN A 340 17.96 -16.58 16.27
C ASN A 340 16.88 -17.53 15.74
N ILE A 341 16.53 -17.47 14.45
CA ILE A 341 15.61 -18.44 13.83
C ILE A 341 16.22 -19.84 13.91
N ILE A 342 17.49 -20.01 13.55
CA ILE A 342 18.17 -21.31 13.60
C ILE A 342 18.28 -21.84 15.03
N ALA A 343 18.52 -20.96 16.02
CA ALA A 343 18.58 -21.34 17.44
C ALA A 343 17.20 -21.66 18.06
N SER A 344 16.10 -21.43 17.35
CA SER A 344 14.75 -21.68 17.85
C SER A 344 14.45 -23.18 17.99
N PRO A 345 13.68 -23.61 19.01
CA PRO A 345 13.24 -25.00 19.12
C PRO A 345 12.44 -25.47 17.90
N SER A 346 12.62 -26.74 17.51
CA SER A 346 11.98 -27.34 16.33
C SER A 346 10.45 -27.47 16.42
N SER A 347 9.80 -27.12 17.53
CA SER A 347 8.34 -27.15 17.67
C SER A 347 7.60 -26.06 16.87
N HIS A 348 8.32 -25.09 16.30
CA HIS A 348 7.73 -23.93 15.61
C HIS A 348 8.16 -23.80 14.14
N VAL A 349 8.49 -24.91 13.48
CA VAL A 349 9.04 -24.92 12.11
C VAL A 349 8.23 -24.06 11.13
N PRO A 350 6.87 -24.13 11.05
CA PRO A 350 6.12 -23.31 10.10
C PRO A 350 6.34 -21.80 10.31
N LEU A 351 6.26 -21.35 11.57
CA LEU A 351 6.44 -19.94 11.91
C LEU A 351 7.89 -19.46 11.64
N MET A 352 8.88 -20.34 11.84
CA MET A 352 10.28 -20.04 11.49
C MET A 352 10.45 -19.76 9.99
N TRP A 353 9.80 -20.57 9.14
CA TRP A 353 9.80 -20.34 7.70
C TRP A 353 9.07 -19.06 7.30
N ASP A 354 7.89 -18.82 7.86
CA ASP A 354 7.14 -17.58 7.60
C ASP A 354 7.95 -16.34 8.00
N THR A 355 8.63 -16.41 9.15
CA THR A 355 9.53 -15.36 9.62
C THR A 355 10.67 -15.13 8.63
N ARG A 356 11.34 -16.20 8.19
CA ARG A 356 12.43 -16.13 7.20
C ARG A 356 11.97 -15.52 5.88
N ILE A 357 10.83 -15.95 5.35
CA ILE A 357 10.27 -15.41 4.11
C ILE A 357 9.97 -13.92 4.27
N ALA A 358 9.39 -13.51 5.40
CA ALA A 358 9.12 -12.10 5.68
C ALA A 358 10.41 -11.26 5.79
N LEU A 359 11.45 -11.78 6.43
CA LEU A 359 12.76 -11.12 6.49
C LEU A 359 13.38 -10.95 5.10
N LEU A 360 13.37 -12.01 4.27
CA LEU A 360 13.87 -11.96 2.90
C LEU A 360 13.08 -10.98 2.01
N LYS A 361 11.75 -10.88 2.20
CA LYS A 361 10.94 -9.86 1.52
C LYS A 361 11.39 -8.45 1.89
N THR A 362 11.77 -8.19 3.14
CA THR A 362 12.34 -6.90 3.54
C THR A 362 13.71 -6.66 2.89
N VAL A 363 14.57 -7.68 2.77
CA VAL A 363 15.86 -7.56 2.04
C VAL A 363 15.64 -7.16 0.59
N ASP A 364 14.66 -7.78 -0.07
CA ASP A 364 14.23 -7.52 -1.45
C ASP A 364 13.67 -6.09 -1.59
N SER A 365 12.63 -5.74 -0.83
CA SER A 365 11.92 -4.46 -0.94
C SER A 365 12.79 -3.25 -0.59
N GLU A 366 13.74 -3.42 0.34
CA GLU A 366 14.63 -2.34 0.77
C GLU A 366 15.96 -2.31 -0.01
N SER A 367 16.15 -3.24 -0.96
CA SER A 367 17.35 -3.39 -1.80
C SER A 367 18.64 -3.46 -0.97
N LEU A 368 18.64 -4.32 0.05
CA LEU A 368 19.75 -4.43 1.00
C LEU A 368 20.94 -5.25 0.49
N TYR A 369 20.76 -6.02 -0.59
CA TYR A 369 21.82 -6.85 -1.13
C TYR A 369 22.83 -6.05 -1.97
N HIS A 370 24.12 -6.33 -1.77
CA HIS A 370 25.21 -5.84 -2.60
C HIS A 370 26.23 -6.95 -2.84
N ALA A 371 26.53 -7.26 -4.11
CA ALA A 371 27.37 -8.40 -4.49
C ALA A 371 28.81 -8.35 -3.93
N SER A 372 29.31 -7.17 -3.55
CA SER A 372 30.65 -7.03 -2.93
C SER A 372 30.69 -7.41 -1.44
N ASP A 373 29.53 -7.53 -0.78
CA ASP A 373 29.48 -7.97 0.61
C ASP A 373 29.51 -9.52 0.66
N ALA A 374 30.71 -10.05 0.88
CA ALA A 374 30.92 -11.49 0.98
C ALA A 374 30.16 -12.12 2.15
N ASN A 375 30.01 -11.40 3.28
CA ASN A 375 29.32 -11.91 4.45
C ASN A 375 27.80 -11.97 4.20
N GLY A 376 27.22 -10.87 3.72
CA GLY A 376 25.81 -10.84 3.30
C GLY A 376 25.47 -11.90 2.26
N THR A 377 26.36 -12.09 1.27
CA THR A 377 26.22 -13.16 0.25
C THR A 377 26.24 -14.56 0.87
N MET A 378 27.13 -14.82 1.83
CA MET A 378 27.22 -16.11 2.52
C MET A 378 25.94 -16.41 3.30
N VAL A 379 25.45 -15.46 4.10
CA VAL A 379 24.25 -15.65 4.93
C VAL A 379 23.01 -15.93 4.07
N LEU A 380 22.82 -15.19 2.96
CA LEU A 380 21.70 -15.43 2.04
C LEU A 380 21.83 -16.80 1.35
N ARG A 381 23.05 -17.22 0.99
CA ARG A 381 23.32 -18.56 0.44
C ARG A 381 23.09 -19.67 1.44
N ASP A 382 23.32 -19.45 2.73
CA ASP A 382 23.02 -20.43 3.78
C ASP A 382 21.51 -20.66 3.91
N SER A 383 20.70 -19.59 3.84
CA SER A 383 19.23 -19.70 3.78
C SER A 383 18.79 -20.49 2.54
N GLY A 384 19.40 -20.25 1.38
CA GLY A 384 19.14 -21.01 0.15
C GLY A 384 19.55 -22.47 0.26
N SER A 385 20.71 -22.76 0.87
CA SER A 385 21.22 -24.11 1.09
C SER A 385 20.31 -24.92 2.02
N LEU A 386 19.71 -24.27 3.02
CA LEU A 386 18.70 -24.87 3.87
C LEU A 386 17.42 -25.22 3.08
N ALA A 387 16.94 -24.30 2.24
CA ALA A 387 15.77 -24.54 1.38
C ALA A 387 16.02 -25.67 0.35
N ILE A 388 17.20 -25.70 -0.27
CA ILE A 388 17.62 -26.79 -1.17
C ILE A 388 17.66 -28.12 -0.43
N ARG A 389 18.17 -28.14 0.81
CA ARG A 389 18.23 -29.36 1.62
C ARG A 389 16.83 -29.91 1.85
N VAL A 390 15.88 -29.06 2.25
CA VAL A 390 14.47 -29.46 2.43
C VAL A 390 13.87 -29.97 1.12
N LEU A 391 14.12 -29.27 0.01
CA LEU A 391 13.62 -29.65 -1.31
C LEU A 391 14.20 -30.99 -1.82
N THR A 392 15.42 -31.34 -1.40
CA THR A 392 16.12 -32.57 -1.84
C THR A 392 16.01 -33.73 -0.85
N SER A 393 15.78 -33.47 0.44
CA SER A 393 15.51 -34.49 1.44
C SER A 393 14.12 -35.10 1.20
N SER A 394 14.09 -36.39 0.89
CA SER A 394 12.87 -37.08 0.46
C SER A 394 11.86 -37.26 1.62
N ARG A 395 10.61 -36.86 1.37
CA ARG A 395 9.33 -37.27 2.02
C ARG A 395 8.84 -36.62 3.32
N GLU A 396 9.53 -35.71 3.97
CA GLU A 396 9.00 -35.08 5.19
C GLU A 396 8.29 -33.74 4.89
N ASP A 397 7.01 -33.69 5.31
CA ASP A 397 6.07 -32.55 5.35
C ASP A 397 6.03 -31.62 4.13
N ALA A 398 5.09 -31.88 3.22
CA ALA A 398 4.79 -31.05 2.04
C ALA A 398 4.67 -29.54 2.35
N VAL A 399 4.20 -29.20 3.56
CA VAL A 399 4.08 -27.83 4.08
C VAL A 399 5.42 -27.07 4.04
N TYR A 400 6.55 -27.74 4.28
CA TYR A 400 7.86 -27.07 4.26
C TYR A 400 8.45 -26.94 2.86
N VAL A 401 8.03 -27.78 1.92
CA VAL A 401 8.48 -27.67 0.53
C VAL A 401 7.99 -26.35 -0.07
N ASP A 402 6.72 -26.02 0.14
CA ASP A 402 6.15 -24.74 -0.33
C ASP A 402 6.93 -23.55 0.26
N LYS A 403 7.22 -23.59 1.55
CA LYS A 403 8.02 -22.56 2.23
C LYS A 403 9.46 -22.49 1.74
N ALA A 404 10.07 -23.64 1.43
CA ALA A 404 11.41 -23.68 0.84
C ALA A 404 11.41 -23.06 -0.56
N VAL A 405 10.38 -23.33 -1.37
CA VAL A 405 10.19 -22.70 -2.68
C VAL A 405 10.01 -21.19 -2.53
N ASP A 406 9.23 -20.72 -1.55
CA ASP A 406 9.07 -19.29 -1.27
C ASP A 406 10.40 -18.61 -0.89
N VAL A 407 11.26 -19.29 -0.12
CA VAL A 407 12.61 -18.80 0.21
C VAL A 407 13.49 -18.72 -1.04
N LEU A 408 13.52 -19.76 -1.87
CA LEU A 408 14.28 -19.76 -3.13
C LEU A 408 13.78 -18.67 -4.09
N ALA A 409 12.48 -18.48 -4.14
CA ALA A 409 11.83 -17.41 -4.89
C ALA A 409 12.22 -16.02 -4.36
N ALA A 410 12.24 -15.81 -3.05
CA ALA A 410 12.68 -14.54 -2.48
C ALA A 410 14.16 -14.27 -2.77
N LEU A 411 15.02 -15.28 -2.64
CA LEU A 411 16.45 -15.15 -2.94
C LEU A 411 16.71 -14.85 -4.41
N THR A 412 15.98 -15.46 -5.34
CA THR A 412 16.10 -15.17 -6.78
C THR A 412 15.60 -13.76 -7.16
N ARG A 413 14.64 -13.19 -6.42
CA ARG A 413 14.23 -11.79 -6.58
C ARG A 413 15.26 -10.81 -6.02
N ILE A 414 15.90 -11.14 -4.90
CA ILE A 414 17.01 -10.35 -4.36
C ILE A 414 18.15 -10.29 -5.37
N ASP A 415 18.68 -11.46 -5.76
CA ASP A 415 19.71 -11.57 -6.80
C ASP A 415 19.77 -13.01 -7.34
N TYR A 416 19.72 -13.15 -8.67
CA TYR A 416 19.76 -14.44 -9.34
C TYR A 416 21.07 -15.20 -9.09
N ASP A 417 22.21 -14.51 -8.98
CA ASP A 417 23.54 -15.10 -8.80
C ASP A 417 23.74 -15.74 -7.43
N LEU A 418 22.84 -15.44 -6.47
CA LEU A 418 22.79 -16.17 -5.20
C LEU A 418 22.43 -17.63 -5.43
N MET A 419 21.44 -17.90 -6.30
CA MET A 419 20.91 -19.23 -6.56
C MET A 419 21.50 -19.91 -7.80
N ALA A 420 22.06 -19.14 -8.75
CA ALA A 420 22.63 -19.64 -10.01
C ALA A 420 23.57 -20.87 -9.88
N PRO A 421 24.44 -20.97 -8.86
CA PRO A 421 25.28 -22.16 -8.69
C PRO A 421 24.51 -23.44 -8.35
N ASN A 422 23.31 -23.31 -7.78
CA ASN A 422 22.51 -24.41 -7.25
C ASN A 422 21.35 -24.85 -8.17
N LEU A 423 21.16 -24.19 -9.32
CA LEU A 423 20.08 -24.54 -10.24
C LEU A 423 20.12 -26.01 -10.72
N PRO A 424 21.28 -26.62 -11.00
CA PRO A 424 21.34 -28.03 -11.39
C PRO A 424 20.76 -28.99 -10.34
N VAL A 425 20.70 -28.58 -9.06
CA VAL A 425 20.13 -29.36 -7.96
C VAL A 425 18.65 -29.02 -7.75
N ILE A 426 18.31 -27.73 -7.77
CA ILE A 426 16.95 -27.25 -7.52
C ILE A 426 15.98 -27.76 -8.61
N TRP A 427 16.40 -27.79 -9.89
CA TRP A 427 15.50 -28.01 -11.03
C TRP A 427 15.00 -29.46 -11.03
N PRO A 428 15.87 -30.48 -10.93
CA PRO A 428 15.41 -31.86 -10.79
C PRO A 428 14.62 -32.12 -9.51
N ALA A 429 14.84 -31.33 -8.44
CA ALA A 429 14.11 -31.49 -7.20
C ALA A 429 12.67 -30.95 -7.31
N LEU A 430 12.49 -29.77 -7.93
CA LEU A 430 11.18 -29.22 -8.29
C LEU A 430 10.44 -30.08 -9.32
N ALA A 431 11.14 -30.60 -10.33
CA ALA A 431 10.52 -31.47 -11.34
C ALA A 431 10.05 -32.82 -10.75
N ARG A 432 10.72 -33.30 -9.70
CA ARG A 432 10.35 -34.51 -8.95
C ARG A 432 9.36 -34.24 -7.82
N TRP A 433 8.87 -33.01 -7.68
CA TRP A 433 7.89 -32.65 -6.67
C TRP A 433 6.54 -33.31 -6.97
N GLN A 434 6.45 -34.59 -6.62
CA GLN A 434 5.22 -35.34 -6.43
C GLN A 434 4.83 -35.14 -4.97
N ALA A 435 4.25 -33.99 -4.65
CA ALA A 435 3.67 -33.82 -3.32
C ALA A 435 2.63 -34.93 -3.11
N SER A 436 2.78 -35.69 -2.03
CA SER A 436 1.86 -36.76 -1.67
C SER A 436 0.48 -36.15 -1.40
N GLY A 437 -0.41 -36.22 -2.39
CA GLY A 437 -1.79 -35.72 -2.32
C GLY A 437 -2.14 -34.57 -3.26
N ILE A 438 -1.17 -33.95 -3.94
CA ILE A 438 -1.48 -32.90 -4.94
C ILE A 438 -1.80 -33.58 -6.27
N GLU A 439 -2.96 -33.26 -6.84
CA GLU A 439 -3.35 -33.72 -8.17
C GLU A 439 -2.45 -33.07 -9.25
N PRO A 440 -2.11 -33.76 -10.36
CA PRO A 440 -1.23 -33.22 -11.40
C PRO A 440 -1.64 -31.84 -11.92
N ARG A 441 -2.95 -31.54 -11.95
CA ARG A 441 -3.49 -30.25 -12.39
C ARG A 441 -3.18 -29.12 -11.40
N GLU A 442 -3.29 -29.41 -10.11
CA GLU A 442 -2.95 -28.46 -9.05
C GLU A 442 -1.43 -28.24 -9.03
N ALA A 443 -0.63 -29.29 -9.18
CA ALA A 443 0.83 -29.17 -9.30
C ALA A 443 1.24 -28.32 -10.52
N TYR A 444 0.57 -28.50 -11.66
CA TYR A 444 0.77 -27.67 -12.84
C TYR A 444 0.46 -26.20 -12.56
N ALA A 445 -0.68 -25.91 -11.94
CA ALA A 445 -1.10 -24.56 -11.61
C ALA A 445 -0.12 -23.92 -10.61
N THR A 446 0.25 -24.61 -9.54
CA THR A 446 1.18 -24.14 -8.53
C THR A 446 2.58 -23.89 -9.09
N ALA A 447 3.09 -24.80 -9.94
CA ALA A 447 4.39 -24.62 -10.58
C ALA A 447 4.41 -23.39 -11.49
N LEU A 448 3.38 -23.19 -12.32
CA LEU A 448 3.28 -22.01 -13.19
C LEU A 448 2.92 -20.72 -12.45
N GLY A 449 2.29 -20.81 -11.28
CA GLY A 449 2.04 -19.68 -10.40
C GLY A 449 3.24 -19.25 -9.56
N SER A 450 4.20 -20.17 -9.40
CA SER A 450 5.40 -19.94 -8.61
C SER A 450 6.24 -18.80 -9.16
N PRO A 451 6.96 -18.06 -8.30
CA PRO A 451 7.86 -17.01 -8.75
C PRO A 451 8.96 -17.49 -9.69
N LEU A 452 9.36 -18.77 -9.60
CA LEU A 452 10.38 -19.35 -10.49
C LEU A 452 9.99 -19.34 -11.97
N PHE A 453 8.69 -19.44 -12.26
CA PHE A 453 8.13 -19.37 -13.60
C PHE A 453 7.42 -18.03 -13.89
N SER A 454 7.61 -17.05 -12.99
CA SER A 454 7.19 -15.67 -13.24
C SER A 454 7.96 -15.11 -14.44
N LEU A 455 7.31 -14.21 -15.19
CA LEU A 455 7.92 -13.57 -16.34
C LEU A 455 9.23 -12.88 -15.95
N GLU A 456 9.23 -12.16 -14.83
CA GLU A 456 10.42 -11.47 -14.31
C GLU A 456 11.60 -12.41 -14.05
N THR A 457 11.37 -13.55 -13.38
CA THR A 457 12.45 -14.51 -13.11
C THR A 457 12.95 -15.17 -14.39
N LEU A 458 12.04 -15.48 -15.32
CA LEU A 458 12.42 -16.03 -16.63
C LEU A 458 13.20 -15.02 -17.48
N ASP A 459 12.86 -13.73 -17.43
CA ASP A 459 13.58 -12.66 -18.13
C ASP A 459 14.97 -12.41 -17.54
N ARG A 460 15.09 -12.49 -16.21
CA ARG A 460 16.38 -12.45 -15.51
C ARG A 460 17.24 -13.66 -15.87
N LEU A 461 16.66 -14.86 -15.87
CA LEU A 461 17.34 -16.08 -16.35
C LEU A 461 17.81 -15.90 -17.80
N GLY A 462 16.95 -15.38 -18.67
CA GLY A 462 17.31 -15.10 -20.06
C GLY A 462 18.45 -14.08 -20.19
N SER A 463 18.41 -13.02 -19.39
CA SER A 463 19.47 -12.02 -19.35
C SER A 463 20.79 -12.58 -18.83
N ALA A 464 20.75 -13.43 -17.80
CA ALA A 464 21.93 -14.14 -17.30
C ALA A 464 22.50 -15.08 -18.37
N ILE A 465 21.65 -15.83 -19.08
CA ILE A 465 22.08 -16.71 -20.19
C ILE A 465 22.81 -15.90 -21.28
N ARG A 466 22.27 -14.73 -21.65
CA ARG A 466 22.90 -13.81 -22.61
C ARG A 466 24.27 -13.31 -22.14
N GLY A 467 24.43 -13.03 -20.85
CA GLY A 467 25.66 -12.48 -20.27
C GLY A 467 26.75 -13.53 -19.98
N PHE A 468 26.36 -14.73 -19.53
CA PHE A 468 27.31 -15.73 -19.01
C PHE A 468 27.72 -16.80 -20.01
N LEU A 469 26.86 -17.18 -20.97
CA LEU A 469 27.21 -18.24 -21.91
C LEU A 469 28.19 -17.74 -22.97
N THR A 470 29.40 -18.30 -22.95
CA THR A 470 30.39 -18.06 -24.01
C THR A 470 29.97 -18.77 -25.30
N PRO A 471 30.38 -18.28 -26.49
CA PRO A 471 30.04 -18.90 -27.78
C PRO A 471 30.33 -20.41 -27.85
N GLY A 472 31.41 -20.87 -27.21
CA GLY A 472 31.78 -22.29 -27.16
C GLY A 472 30.85 -23.16 -26.30
N GLN A 473 30.14 -22.58 -25.32
CA GLN A 473 29.21 -23.30 -24.45
C GLN A 473 27.81 -23.41 -25.04
N LEU A 474 27.42 -22.51 -25.95
CA LEU A 474 26.06 -22.45 -26.51
C LEU A 474 25.63 -23.78 -27.14
N ARG A 475 26.55 -24.47 -27.82
CA ARG A 475 26.28 -25.77 -28.47
C ARG A 475 25.85 -26.83 -27.47
N GLU A 476 26.62 -26.98 -26.39
CA GLU A 476 26.36 -28.03 -25.40
C GLU A 476 25.11 -27.73 -24.60
N VAL A 477 24.90 -26.47 -24.17
CA VAL A 477 23.67 -26.07 -23.49
C VAL A 477 22.45 -26.31 -24.37
N THR A 478 22.52 -25.95 -25.65
CA THR A 478 21.43 -26.17 -26.60
C THR A 478 21.12 -27.66 -26.75
N ARG A 479 22.15 -28.51 -26.88
CA ARG A 479 21.99 -29.96 -26.98
C ARG A 479 21.29 -30.52 -25.75
N VAL A 480 21.75 -30.16 -24.55
CA VAL A 480 21.17 -30.63 -23.28
C VAL A 480 19.69 -30.21 -23.18
N VAL A 481 19.36 -28.96 -23.47
CA VAL A 481 17.98 -28.46 -23.40
C VAL A 481 17.09 -29.19 -24.41
N VAL A 482 17.57 -29.35 -25.65
CA VAL A 482 16.85 -30.04 -26.72
C VAL A 482 16.65 -31.53 -26.42
N GLU A 483 17.65 -32.20 -25.85
CA GLU A 483 17.57 -33.60 -25.43
C GLU A 483 16.58 -33.77 -24.27
N LYS A 484 16.56 -32.86 -23.30
CA LYS A 484 15.58 -32.87 -22.21
C LYS A 484 14.16 -32.64 -22.72
N PHE A 485 13.97 -31.67 -23.61
CA PHE A 485 12.68 -31.40 -24.25
C PHE A 485 12.15 -32.63 -25.01
N ARG A 486 13.01 -33.28 -25.80
CA ARG A 486 12.66 -34.50 -26.53
C ARG A 486 12.38 -35.68 -25.59
N GLY A 487 13.24 -35.87 -24.59
CA GLY A 487 13.13 -36.94 -23.60
C GLY A 487 11.82 -36.86 -22.82
N ALA A 488 11.44 -35.66 -22.36
CA ALA A 488 10.18 -35.44 -21.66
C ALA A 488 8.96 -35.80 -22.55
N PHE A 489 9.00 -35.44 -23.84
CA PHE A 489 7.93 -35.81 -24.78
C PHE A 489 7.85 -37.33 -25.02
N GLU A 490 9.00 -37.97 -25.21
CA GLU A 490 9.08 -39.42 -25.41
C GLU A 490 8.60 -40.18 -24.17
N GLN A 491 8.98 -39.71 -22.97
CA GLN A 491 8.51 -40.24 -21.70
C GLN A 491 6.99 -40.12 -21.55
N TYR A 492 6.42 -38.93 -21.79
CA TYR A 492 4.97 -38.72 -21.79
C TYR A 492 4.27 -39.68 -22.76
N ARG A 493 4.76 -39.77 -24.00
CA ARG A 493 4.18 -40.63 -25.03
C ARG A 493 4.24 -42.12 -24.66
N GLU A 494 5.33 -42.59 -24.07
CA GLU A 494 5.46 -43.98 -23.63
C GLU A 494 4.54 -44.30 -22.45
N GLN A 495 4.38 -43.38 -21.48
CA GLN A 495 3.44 -43.58 -20.38
C GLN A 495 1.99 -43.52 -20.86
N GLU A 496 1.65 -42.62 -21.77
CA GLU A 496 0.31 -42.53 -22.33
C GLU A 496 -0.05 -43.79 -23.11
N LYS A 497 0.84 -44.28 -23.99
CA LYS A 497 0.64 -45.57 -24.67
C LYS A 497 0.40 -46.73 -23.70
N ARG A 498 1.09 -46.74 -22.55
CA ARG A 498 0.89 -47.77 -21.51
C ARG A 498 -0.47 -47.62 -20.87
N ALA A 499 -0.86 -46.42 -20.48
CA ALA A 499 -2.18 -46.13 -19.92
C ALA A 499 -3.30 -46.54 -20.89
N THR A 500 -3.23 -46.13 -22.17
CA THR A 500 -4.21 -46.51 -23.19
C THR A 500 -4.27 -48.03 -23.43
N ALA A 501 -3.12 -48.74 -23.38
CA ALA A 501 -3.09 -50.19 -23.54
C ALA A 501 -3.67 -50.94 -22.33
N GLU A 502 -3.54 -50.38 -21.13
CA GLU A 502 -4.14 -50.89 -19.89
C GLU A 502 -5.66 -50.69 -19.89
N ASP A 503 -6.13 -49.54 -20.38
CA ASP A 503 -7.56 -49.23 -20.55
C ASP A 503 -8.24 -50.06 -21.65
N GLY A 504 -7.46 -50.72 -22.52
CA GLY A 504 -7.96 -51.64 -23.56
C GLY A 504 -8.06 -51.02 -24.95
N ASP A 505 -7.80 -49.72 -25.09
CA ASP A 505 -7.90 -48.98 -26.35
C ASP A 505 -6.60 -49.02 -27.18
N GLY A 506 -5.53 -49.62 -26.65
CA GLY A 506 -4.20 -49.70 -27.27
C GLY A 506 -3.71 -51.12 -27.58
N PRO A 507 -2.77 -51.29 -28.54
CA PRO A 507 -2.17 -52.58 -28.84
C PRO A 507 -1.45 -53.16 -27.61
N ARG A 508 -2.03 -54.20 -26.99
CA ARG A 508 -1.46 -54.91 -25.84
C ARG A 508 -0.19 -55.64 -26.25
N LYS A 509 0.97 -55.03 -25.98
CA LYS A 509 2.26 -55.69 -26.14
C LYS A 509 2.31 -56.86 -25.16
N LYS A 510 2.46 -58.10 -25.65
CA LYS A 510 2.55 -59.33 -24.83
C LYS A 510 3.66 -59.15 -23.77
N ARG A 511 3.26 -58.83 -22.54
CA ARG A 511 4.15 -58.36 -21.48
C ARG A 511 5.15 -59.46 -21.12
N ARG A 512 6.43 -59.24 -21.42
CA ARG A 512 7.52 -60.06 -20.87
C ARG A 512 7.51 -59.76 -19.36
N LYS A 513 7.29 -60.78 -18.53
CA LYS A 513 7.18 -60.69 -17.06
C LYS A 513 8.56 -60.31 -16.47
N SER A 514 8.95 -59.04 -16.59
CA SER A 514 10.12 -58.49 -15.91
C SER A 514 9.69 -57.97 -14.54
N THR A 515 10.32 -58.49 -13.50
CA THR A 515 9.98 -58.35 -12.07
C THR A 515 10.38 -57.01 -11.46
N SER A 516 10.71 -55.99 -12.25
CA SER A 516 10.99 -54.66 -11.71
C SER A 516 9.68 -53.94 -11.40
N ASP A 517 9.40 -53.75 -10.11
CA ASP A 517 8.35 -52.88 -9.55
C ASP A 517 8.64 -51.41 -9.90
N ASN A 518 8.67 -51.09 -11.19
CA ASN A 518 8.70 -49.69 -11.63
C ASN A 518 7.36 -49.08 -11.24
N THR A 519 7.41 -48.13 -10.31
CA THR A 519 6.29 -47.30 -9.90
C THR A 519 5.58 -46.74 -11.15
N ARG A 520 4.29 -47.05 -11.29
CA ARG A 520 3.45 -46.54 -12.38
C ARG A 520 3.36 -45.03 -12.22
N VAL A 521 3.93 -44.29 -13.16
CA VAL A 521 3.82 -42.82 -13.20
C VAL A 521 2.61 -42.47 -14.05
N ASP A 522 1.67 -41.70 -13.49
CA ASP A 522 0.52 -41.18 -14.23
C ASP A 522 1.02 -40.32 -15.41
N PRO A 523 0.54 -40.56 -16.66
CA PRO A 523 0.86 -39.73 -17.82
C PRO A 523 0.67 -38.22 -17.59
N GLN A 524 -0.28 -37.81 -16.75
CA GLN A 524 -0.51 -36.41 -16.43
C GLN A 524 0.72 -35.74 -15.81
N TRP A 525 1.45 -36.43 -14.92
CA TRP A 525 2.71 -35.89 -14.36
C TRP A 525 3.78 -35.70 -15.43
N CYS A 526 3.84 -36.59 -16.43
CA CYS A 526 4.76 -36.44 -17.55
C CYS A 526 4.37 -35.27 -18.46
N ALA A 527 3.06 -34.96 -18.57
CA ALA A 527 2.59 -33.77 -19.29
C ALA A 527 2.99 -32.49 -18.57
N VAL A 528 2.87 -32.44 -17.24
CA VAL A 528 3.35 -31.33 -16.41
C VAL A 528 4.85 -31.13 -16.58
N GLU A 529 5.64 -32.20 -16.45
CA GLU A 529 7.10 -32.17 -16.67
C GLU A 529 7.43 -31.62 -18.06
N PHE A 530 6.78 -32.13 -19.11
CA PHE A 530 6.99 -31.65 -20.48
C PHE A 530 6.68 -30.15 -20.62
N ALA A 531 5.59 -29.66 -20.05
CA ALA A 531 5.22 -28.26 -20.14
C ALA A 531 6.22 -27.33 -19.42
N LEU A 532 6.69 -27.71 -18.23
CA LEU A 532 7.71 -26.96 -17.49
C LEU A 532 9.06 -26.97 -18.24
N VAL A 533 9.48 -28.11 -18.76
CA VAL A 533 10.69 -28.24 -19.59
C VAL A 533 10.58 -27.40 -20.86
N SER A 534 9.41 -27.39 -21.51
CA SER A 534 9.18 -26.58 -22.71
C SER A 534 9.30 -25.08 -22.43
N ARG A 535 8.75 -24.62 -21.29
CA ARG A 535 8.80 -23.21 -20.88
C ARG A 535 10.22 -22.76 -20.56
N ILE A 536 11.00 -23.59 -19.84
CA ILE A 536 12.43 -23.33 -19.63
C ILE A 536 13.18 -23.36 -20.96
N GLY A 537 12.87 -24.33 -21.82
CA GLY A 537 13.48 -24.47 -23.14
C GLY A 537 13.31 -23.22 -23.99
N VAL A 538 12.11 -22.63 -24.01
CA VAL A 538 11.83 -21.34 -24.66
C VAL A 538 12.75 -20.25 -24.15
N VAL A 539 12.84 -20.07 -22.83
CA VAL A 539 13.65 -19.00 -22.23
C VAL A 539 15.14 -19.19 -22.54
N VAL A 540 15.64 -20.42 -22.44
CA VAL A 540 17.05 -20.70 -22.75
C VAL A 540 17.34 -20.45 -24.22
N LEU A 541 16.52 -20.97 -25.12
CA LEU A 541 16.75 -20.92 -26.57
C LEU A 541 16.59 -19.50 -27.15
N SER A 542 15.60 -18.73 -26.69
CA SER A 542 15.44 -17.31 -27.05
C SER A 542 16.60 -16.44 -26.58
N SER A 543 17.24 -16.83 -25.47
CA SER A 543 18.33 -16.07 -24.84
C SER A 543 19.72 -16.40 -25.35
N LEU A 544 19.87 -17.33 -26.28
CA LEU A 544 21.17 -17.63 -26.88
C LEU A 544 21.60 -16.47 -27.79
N ALA A 545 22.85 -16.03 -27.68
CA ALA A 545 23.43 -14.97 -28.50
C ALA A 545 23.78 -15.45 -29.93
N ILE A 546 22.80 -16.03 -30.64
CA ILE A 546 22.96 -16.65 -31.97
C ILE A 546 23.50 -15.67 -33.02
N ARG A 547 23.28 -14.37 -32.82
CA ARG A 547 23.75 -13.32 -33.74
C ARG A 547 25.25 -13.04 -33.62
N THR A 548 25.86 -13.33 -32.46
CA THR A 548 27.29 -13.09 -32.22
C THR A 548 28.13 -14.36 -32.39
N THR A 549 27.50 -15.53 -32.54
CA THR A 549 28.20 -16.78 -32.87
C THR A 549 28.69 -16.80 -34.32
N SER A 550 29.73 -17.60 -34.57
CA SER A 550 30.19 -17.91 -35.94
C SER A 550 29.09 -18.57 -36.74
N ASP A 551 29.13 -18.42 -38.07
CA ASP A 551 28.11 -18.99 -38.97
C ASP A 551 28.02 -20.51 -38.87
N ASP A 552 29.15 -21.21 -38.70
CA ASP A 552 29.17 -22.67 -38.51
C ASP A 552 28.44 -23.08 -37.22
N SER A 553 28.75 -22.43 -36.09
CA SER A 553 28.08 -22.70 -34.81
C SER A 553 26.60 -22.31 -34.88
N ARG A 554 26.27 -21.20 -35.54
CA ARG A 554 24.88 -20.78 -35.77
C ARG A 554 24.11 -21.82 -36.58
N GLN A 555 24.70 -22.35 -37.65
CA GLN A 555 24.06 -23.35 -38.50
C GLN A 555 23.87 -24.67 -37.74
N GLU A 556 24.86 -25.09 -36.95
CA GLU A 556 24.72 -26.28 -36.13
C GLU A 556 23.64 -26.13 -35.04
N LEU A 557 23.61 -25.00 -34.33
CA LEU A 557 22.56 -24.71 -33.35
C LEU A 557 21.17 -24.77 -34.00
N ARG A 558 21.04 -24.16 -35.18
CA ARG A 558 19.82 -24.16 -35.99
C ARG A 558 19.39 -25.58 -36.35
N GLU A 559 20.33 -26.43 -36.78
CA GLU A 559 20.06 -27.82 -37.10
C GLU A 559 19.59 -28.61 -35.87
N VAL A 560 20.29 -28.50 -34.74
CA VAL A 560 19.94 -29.21 -33.49
C VAL A 560 18.53 -28.85 -33.01
N VAL A 561 18.21 -27.55 -32.96
CA VAL A 561 16.89 -27.06 -32.55
C VAL A 561 15.82 -27.43 -33.58
N GLY A 562 16.13 -27.27 -34.87
CA GLY A 562 15.22 -27.56 -35.98
C GLY A 562 14.80 -29.03 -36.03
N VAL A 563 15.76 -29.95 -35.94
CA VAL A 563 15.52 -31.41 -35.92
C VAL A 563 14.62 -31.80 -34.76
N ALA A 564 14.88 -31.27 -33.57
CA ALA A 564 14.08 -31.57 -32.39
C ALA A 564 12.65 -31.02 -32.50
N CYS A 565 12.49 -29.75 -32.89
CA CYS A 565 11.19 -29.12 -33.09
C CYS A 565 10.35 -29.86 -34.14
N ALA A 566 10.96 -30.21 -35.27
CA ALA A 566 10.30 -30.97 -36.34
C ALA A 566 9.86 -32.38 -35.88
N SER A 567 10.59 -32.99 -34.94
CA SER A 567 10.27 -34.31 -34.42
C SER A 567 9.18 -34.32 -33.35
N VAL A 568 9.06 -33.25 -32.56
CA VAL A 568 8.16 -33.15 -31.40
C VAL A 568 6.87 -32.40 -31.74
N ILE A 569 6.96 -31.16 -32.26
CA ILE A 569 5.82 -30.24 -32.34
C ILE A 569 4.69 -30.78 -33.23
N PRO A 570 4.94 -31.21 -34.50
CA PRO A 570 3.86 -31.72 -35.33
C PRO A 570 3.21 -33.00 -34.76
N ARG A 571 3.97 -33.81 -34.02
CA ARG A 571 3.47 -35.05 -33.40
C ARG A 571 2.61 -34.75 -32.18
N ALA A 572 3.03 -33.82 -31.33
CA ALA A 572 2.26 -33.34 -30.19
C ALA A 572 0.91 -32.78 -30.66
N LEU A 573 0.93 -31.83 -31.61
CA LEU A 573 -0.30 -31.19 -32.11
C LEU A 573 -1.26 -32.18 -32.77
N LYS A 574 -0.76 -33.08 -33.62
CA LYS A 574 -1.62 -34.11 -34.25
C LYS A 574 -2.23 -35.06 -33.22
N ALA A 575 -1.47 -35.45 -32.19
CA ALA A 575 -1.98 -36.30 -31.13
C ALA A 575 -3.06 -35.59 -30.30
N THR A 576 -2.86 -34.32 -29.96
CA THR A 576 -3.86 -33.51 -29.25
C THR A 576 -5.13 -33.31 -30.07
N LEU A 577 -5.00 -32.97 -31.36
CA LEU A 577 -6.15 -32.85 -32.26
C LEU A 577 -6.91 -34.18 -32.40
N LYS A 578 -6.20 -35.31 -32.41
CA LYS A 578 -6.82 -36.63 -32.41
C LYS A 578 -7.52 -36.94 -31.09
N ALA A 579 -6.93 -36.58 -29.95
CA ALA A 579 -7.50 -36.79 -28.63
C ALA A 579 -8.76 -35.93 -28.40
N LEU A 580 -8.77 -34.69 -28.88
CA LEU A 580 -9.93 -33.78 -28.83
C LEU A 580 -11.10 -34.25 -29.72
N GLY A 581 -10.79 -34.94 -30.82
CA GLY A 581 -11.81 -35.49 -31.73
C GLY A 581 -12.32 -36.89 -31.36
N ALA A 582 -11.78 -37.52 -30.30
CA ALA A 582 -12.24 -38.83 -29.85
C ALA A 582 -13.41 -38.71 -28.88
N ASP A 583 -14.39 -39.63 -28.98
CA ASP A 583 -15.56 -39.66 -28.10
C ASP A 583 -15.18 -39.86 -26.62
N ASN A 584 -14.05 -40.53 -26.36
CA ASN A 584 -13.50 -40.71 -25.03
C ASN A 584 -12.57 -39.54 -24.67
N ARG A 585 -13.13 -38.50 -24.02
CA ARG A 585 -12.39 -37.29 -23.60
C ARG A 585 -11.37 -37.52 -22.48
N ARG A 586 -11.12 -38.76 -22.03
CA ARG A 586 -10.08 -39.06 -21.05
C ARG A 586 -8.69 -38.73 -21.61
N GLY A 587 -7.85 -38.07 -20.81
CA GLY A 587 -6.50 -37.67 -21.21
C GLY A 587 -6.40 -36.41 -22.08
N THR A 588 -7.52 -35.80 -22.47
CA THR A 588 -7.55 -34.55 -23.26
C THR A 588 -6.78 -33.43 -22.57
N TRP A 589 -6.91 -33.27 -21.25
CA TRP A 589 -6.17 -32.27 -20.47
C TRP A 589 -4.64 -32.40 -20.65
N ALA A 590 -4.10 -33.60 -20.47
CA ALA A 590 -2.65 -33.83 -20.56
C ALA A 590 -2.11 -33.52 -21.98
N TRP A 591 -2.86 -33.91 -23.01
CA TRP A 591 -2.52 -33.60 -24.40
C TRP A 591 -2.61 -32.11 -24.72
N GLN A 592 -3.57 -31.40 -24.13
CA GLN A 592 -3.66 -29.95 -24.27
C GLN A 592 -2.48 -29.25 -23.60
N VAL A 593 -2.11 -29.63 -22.37
CA VAL A 593 -0.91 -29.13 -21.67
C VAL A 593 0.37 -29.37 -22.49
N VAL A 594 0.52 -30.57 -23.08
CA VAL A 594 1.64 -30.90 -23.98
C VAL A 594 1.60 -30.08 -25.27
N ALA A 595 0.43 -29.88 -25.87
CA ALA A 595 0.30 -29.03 -27.05
C ALA A 595 0.61 -27.56 -26.74
N THR A 596 0.17 -27.02 -25.61
CA THR A 596 0.51 -25.69 -25.12
C THR A 596 2.04 -25.53 -25.04
N GLY A 597 2.73 -26.47 -24.37
CA GLY A 597 4.20 -26.45 -24.29
C GLY A 597 4.89 -26.52 -25.66
N ALA A 598 4.38 -27.34 -26.58
CA ALA A 598 4.90 -27.42 -27.94
C ALA A 598 4.66 -26.13 -28.77
N LEU A 599 3.49 -25.50 -28.61
CA LEU A 599 3.17 -24.22 -29.27
C LEU A 599 4.00 -23.06 -28.70
N HIS A 600 4.30 -23.06 -27.39
CA HIS A 600 5.22 -22.09 -26.79
C HIS A 600 6.57 -22.11 -27.49
N LEU A 601 7.16 -23.30 -27.64
CA LEU A 601 8.43 -23.45 -28.34
C LEU A 601 8.32 -23.13 -29.83
N TYR A 602 7.20 -23.49 -30.47
CA TYR A 602 6.95 -23.15 -31.87
C TYR A 602 6.95 -21.64 -32.13
N HIS A 603 6.19 -20.92 -31.30
CA HIS A 603 5.99 -19.47 -31.40
C HIS A 603 7.31 -18.73 -31.14
N ASP A 604 7.99 -19.02 -30.03
CA ASP A 604 9.24 -18.36 -29.64
C ASP A 604 10.33 -18.52 -30.70
N ARG A 605 10.44 -19.73 -31.24
CA ARG A 605 11.40 -20.08 -32.28
C ARG A 605 11.30 -19.14 -33.49
N LYS A 606 10.08 -18.81 -33.90
CA LYS A 606 9.81 -17.95 -35.06
C LYS A 606 10.21 -16.49 -34.78
N CYS A 607 9.99 -16.00 -33.55
CA CYS A 607 10.41 -14.66 -33.13
C CYS A 607 11.94 -14.50 -33.16
N HIS A 608 12.70 -15.57 -32.88
CA HIS A 608 14.16 -15.53 -32.74
C HIS A 608 14.95 -15.97 -34.00
N GLY A 609 14.28 -16.18 -35.14
CA GLY A 609 14.95 -16.45 -36.43
C GLY A 609 15.64 -17.82 -36.52
N TRP A 610 15.13 -18.79 -35.76
CA TRP A 610 15.46 -20.21 -35.92
C TRP A 610 14.85 -20.78 -37.22
N PRO A 611 15.28 -21.96 -37.71
CA PRO A 611 14.82 -22.50 -38.99
C PRO A 611 13.32 -22.70 -39.00
N ASP A 612 12.68 -22.43 -40.13
CA ASP A 612 11.24 -22.58 -40.27
C ASP A 612 10.86 -24.08 -40.24
N VAL A 613 9.85 -24.39 -39.44
CA VAL A 613 9.15 -25.69 -39.44
C VAL A 613 7.75 -25.24 -39.70
N GLN A 614 7.27 -25.51 -40.90
CA GLN A 614 5.92 -25.14 -41.26
C GLN A 614 4.97 -26.07 -40.53
N LEU A 615 3.99 -25.50 -39.85
CA LEU A 615 2.83 -26.28 -39.44
C LEU A 615 2.15 -26.76 -40.72
N ASN A 616 1.76 -28.03 -40.72
CA ASN A 616 0.94 -28.55 -41.80
C ASN A 616 -0.36 -27.73 -41.87
N GLU A 617 -0.78 -27.32 -43.06
CA GLU A 617 -1.96 -26.49 -43.27
C GLU A 617 -3.23 -27.09 -42.62
N ASP A 618 -3.38 -28.43 -42.64
CA ASP A 618 -4.46 -29.14 -41.95
C ASP A 618 -4.40 -28.95 -40.42
N VAL A 619 -3.19 -28.92 -39.84
CA VAL A 619 -3.02 -28.63 -38.41
C VAL A 619 -3.41 -27.17 -38.12
N GLY A 620 -2.97 -26.21 -38.94
CA GLY A 620 -3.34 -24.81 -38.79
C GLY A 620 -4.84 -24.56 -38.87
N MET A 621 -5.52 -25.14 -39.87
CA MET A 621 -6.99 -25.06 -40.00
C MET A 621 -7.72 -25.67 -38.81
N ARG A 622 -7.26 -26.81 -38.29
CA ARG A 622 -7.86 -27.45 -37.12
C ARG A 622 -7.63 -26.68 -35.83
N LEU A 623 -6.43 -26.13 -35.62
CA LEU A 623 -6.15 -25.26 -34.47
C LEU A 623 -7.05 -24.03 -34.50
N ARG A 624 -7.23 -23.42 -35.67
CA ARG A 624 -8.16 -22.30 -35.86
C ARG A 624 -9.61 -22.68 -35.51
N ALA A 625 -10.07 -23.87 -35.91
CA ALA A 625 -11.40 -24.36 -35.57
C ALA A 625 -11.60 -24.65 -34.07
N LEU A 626 -10.53 -24.70 -33.26
CA LEU A 626 -10.62 -24.81 -31.80
C LEU A 626 -10.78 -23.45 -31.10
N LEU A 627 -10.51 -22.32 -31.77
CA LEU A 627 -10.76 -21.00 -31.18
C LEU A 627 -12.26 -20.82 -30.95
N GLY A 628 -12.66 -20.51 -29.72
CA GLY A 628 -14.06 -20.42 -29.30
C GLY A 628 -14.69 -21.75 -28.87
N ASN A 629 -13.92 -22.83 -28.75
CA ASN A 629 -14.41 -24.09 -28.18
C ASN A 629 -14.26 -24.07 -26.64
N ASP A 630 -15.35 -24.29 -25.91
CA ASP A 630 -15.36 -24.31 -24.44
C ASP A 630 -14.62 -25.52 -23.84
N ASP A 631 -14.32 -26.54 -24.64
CA ASP A 631 -13.66 -27.77 -24.20
C ASP A 631 -12.12 -27.68 -24.18
N ILE A 632 -11.54 -26.56 -24.62
CA ILE A 632 -10.09 -26.33 -24.58
C ILE A 632 -9.67 -25.47 -23.39
N LEU A 633 -8.48 -25.76 -22.86
CA LEU A 633 -7.82 -24.98 -21.83
C LEU A 633 -7.59 -23.56 -22.36
N PRO A 634 -7.90 -22.51 -21.58
CA PRO A 634 -7.74 -21.16 -22.09
C PRO A 634 -6.28 -20.80 -22.40
N GLU A 635 -5.31 -21.38 -21.68
CA GLU A 635 -3.89 -21.24 -22.03
C GLU A 635 -3.55 -21.87 -23.39
N PHE A 636 -4.21 -22.98 -23.75
CA PHE A 636 -4.02 -23.63 -25.04
C PHE A 636 -4.65 -22.78 -26.14
N SER A 637 -5.86 -22.24 -25.91
CA SER A 637 -6.52 -21.28 -26.80
C SER A 637 -5.66 -20.04 -27.06
N LEU A 638 -5.09 -19.46 -26.00
CA LEU A 638 -4.18 -18.31 -26.09
C LEU A 638 -2.95 -18.63 -26.95
N MET A 639 -2.35 -19.81 -26.74
CA MET A 639 -1.18 -20.22 -27.52
C MET A 639 -1.52 -20.57 -28.97
N ILE A 640 -2.73 -21.06 -29.25
CA ILE A 640 -3.25 -21.20 -30.62
C ILE A 640 -3.34 -19.83 -31.27
N ALA A 641 -4.00 -18.87 -30.61
CA ALA A 641 -4.16 -17.51 -31.14
C ALA A 641 -2.80 -16.86 -31.44
N ARG A 642 -1.86 -16.89 -30.49
CA ARG A 642 -0.49 -16.39 -30.67
C ARG A 642 0.20 -17.04 -31.86
N THR A 643 0.12 -18.37 -31.96
CA THR A 643 0.75 -19.12 -33.05
C THR A 643 0.15 -18.75 -34.41
N LEU A 644 -1.18 -18.73 -34.53
CA LEU A 644 -1.87 -18.42 -35.77
C LEU A 644 -1.65 -16.96 -36.22
N LEU A 645 -1.65 -16.01 -35.28
CA LEU A 645 -1.32 -14.60 -35.57
C LEU A 645 0.12 -14.46 -36.07
N ASN A 646 1.07 -15.19 -35.48
CA ASN A 646 2.45 -15.20 -35.94
C ASN A 646 2.61 -15.89 -37.30
N ASP A 647 1.80 -16.93 -37.59
CA ASP A 647 1.81 -17.67 -38.85
C ASP A 647 1.19 -16.95 -40.03
N THR A 648 0.16 -16.15 -39.78
CA THR A 648 -0.51 -15.36 -40.82
C THR A 648 0.09 -14.00 -41.04
N ALA A 649 1.21 -13.69 -40.38
CA ALA A 649 1.93 -12.45 -40.56
C ALA A 649 2.25 -12.13 -42.05
N SER A 650 2.37 -13.12 -42.95
CA SER A 650 2.59 -12.93 -44.40
C SER A 650 1.33 -12.80 -45.26
N ASP A 651 0.14 -13.09 -44.73
CA ASP A 651 -1.13 -13.05 -45.45
C ASP A 651 -2.11 -12.13 -44.72
N VAL A 652 -2.29 -10.91 -45.26
CA VAL A 652 -3.19 -9.89 -44.69
C VAL A 652 -4.61 -10.42 -44.52
N THR A 653 -5.10 -11.23 -45.46
CA THR A 653 -6.46 -11.78 -45.41
C THR A 653 -6.58 -12.89 -44.38
N GLY A 654 -5.54 -13.70 -44.22
CA GLY A 654 -5.41 -14.70 -43.16
C GLY A 654 -5.34 -14.08 -41.77
N ALA A 655 -4.56 -13.00 -41.61
CA ALA A 655 -4.39 -12.28 -40.36
C ALA A 655 -5.71 -11.68 -39.88
N GLN A 656 -6.45 -10.98 -40.77
CA GLN A 656 -7.77 -10.42 -40.45
C GLN A 656 -8.74 -11.51 -39.98
N ARG A 657 -8.79 -12.61 -40.71
CA ARG A 657 -9.65 -13.76 -40.39
C ARG A 657 -9.36 -14.38 -39.01
N ILE A 658 -8.09 -14.42 -38.59
CA ILE A 658 -7.71 -14.91 -37.26
C ILE A 658 -8.03 -13.88 -36.19
N ILE A 659 -7.79 -12.59 -36.47
CA ILE A 659 -8.21 -11.51 -35.57
C ILE A 659 -9.71 -11.60 -35.34
N ASP A 660 -10.53 -11.79 -36.37
CA ASP A 660 -11.97 -11.93 -36.24
C ASP A 660 -12.37 -13.18 -35.42
N ASP A 661 -11.65 -14.29 -35.55
CA ASP A 661 -11.93 -15.50 -34.77
C ASP A 661 -11.49 -15.35 -33.31
N VAL A 662 -10.38 -14.66 -33.06
CA VAL A 662 -9.96 -14.26 -31.71
C VAL A 662 -11.02 -13.34 -31.11
N LEU A 663 -11.40 -12.27 -31.81
CA LEU A 663 -12.45 -11.34 -31.36
C LEU A 663 -13.78 -12.05 -31.10
N ARG A 664 -14.22 -12.97 -31.97
CA ARG A 664 -15.44 -13.76 -31.72
C ARG A 664 -15.33 -14.67 -30.50
N CYS A 665 -14.17 -15.28 -30.26
CA CYS A 665 -13.90 -16.02 -29.03
C CYS A 665 -13.95 -15.10 -27.79
N LEU A 666 -13.51 -13.85 -27.94
CA LEU A 666 -13.55 -12.82 -26.91
C LEU A 666 -14.97 -12.26 -26.68
N GLU A 667 -15.81 -12.16 -27.71
CA GLU A 667 -17.19 -11.69 -27.64
C GLU A 667 -18.17 -12.72 -27.04
N GLY A 668 -17.87 -14.02 -27.18
CA GLY A 668 -18.72 -15.11 -26.69
C GLY A 668 -18.73 -15.31 -25.17
N LEU A 669 -17.95 -14.53 -24.41
CA LEU A 669 -17.86 -14.65 -22.96
C LEU A 669 -18.92 -13.75 -22.29
N PRO A 670 -19.68 -14.25 -21.28
CA PRO A 670 -20.90 -13.61 -20.78
C PRO A 670 -20.66 -12.17 -20.24
N SER A 671 -21.56 -11.23 -20.57
CA SER A 671 -21.53 -9.80 -20.14
C SER A 671 -21.66 -9.68 -18.61
N LEU A 672 -20.78 -9.08 -17.78
CA LEU A 672 -20.03 -7.80 -17.74
C LEU A 672 -20.74 -6.57 -17.12
N ASP A 673 -21.57 -6.75 -16.09
CA ASP A 673 -22.07 -5.63 -15.23
C ASP A 673 -21.13 -5.28 -14.05
N ASN A 674 -19.90 -5.79 -13.99
CA ASN A 674 -18.99 -5.56 -12.84
C ASN A 674 -17.51 -5.48 -13.28
N THR A 675 -17.15 -4.39 -13.96
CA THR A 675 -15.88 -4.18 -14.68
C THR A 675 -14.70 -3.65 -13.85
N ASP A 676 -14.93 -3.12 -12.65
CA ASP A 676 -13.87 -2.45 -11.86
C ASP A 676 -12.87 -3.40 -11.19
N GLU A 677 -13.10 -4.71 -11.26
CA GLU A 677 -12.34 -5.71 -10.54
C GLU A 677 -11.66 -6.74 -11.46
N LEU A 678 -10.93 -6.36 -12.54
CA LEU A 678 -10.31 -7.34 -13.46
C LEU A 678 -8.83 -7.05 -13.84
N ARG A 679 -7.88 -7.83 -13.32
CA ARG A 679 -6.42 -7.81 -13.62
C ARG A 679 -5.89 -9.25 -13.72
N TRP A 680 -5.44 -9.63 -14.91
CA TRP A 680 -4.66 -10.86 -15.12
C TRP A 680 -3.17 -10.56 -14.93
N SER A 681 -2.45 -11.36 -14.13
CA SER A 681 -1.03 -11.09 -13.87
C SER A 681 -0.10 -11.53 -15.02
N GLY A 682 -0.67 -12.04 -16.12
CA GLY A 682 0.07 -12.65 -17.23
C GLY A 682 0.46 -14.12 -16.98
N LYS A 683 0.06 -14.70 -15.84
CA LYS A 683 0.37 -16.10 -15.50
C LYS A 683 -0.70 -17.05 -16.03
N SER A 684 -0.29 -18.09 -16.76
CA SER A 684 -1.20 -19.04 -17.42
C SER A 684 -2.11 -19.82 -16.47
N HIS A 685 -1.63 -20.15 -15.27
CA HIS A 685 -2.41 -20.92 -14.29
C HIS A 685 -3.67 -20.21 -13.77
N GLU A 686 -3.69 -18.87 -13.80
CA GLU A 686 -4.85 -18.07 -13.36
C GLU A 686 -6.06 -18.26 -14.29
N LEU A 687 -5.82 -18.75 -15.52
CA LEU A 687 -6.85 -18.96 -16.52
C LEU A 687 -7.76 -20.17 -16.26
N ASN A 688 -7.37 -21.10 -15.39
CA ASN A 688 -8.05 -22.39 -15.24
C ASN A 688 -9.02 -22.49 -14.05
N ASP A 689 -9.13 -21.45 -13.20
CA ASP A 689 -9.81 -21.57 -11.91
C ASP A 689 -11.32 -21.25 -11.98
N ASN A 690 -12.10 -22.20 -12.53
CA ASN A 690 -13.56 -22.11 -12.58
C ASN A 690 -14.25 -22.42 -11.22
N LYS A 691 -13.52 -22.72 -10.13
CA LYS A 691 -14.09 -23.23 -8.88
C LYS A 691 -13.92 -22.35 -7.64
N SER A 692 -13.18 -21.24 -7.71
CA SER A 692 -12.90 -20.41 -6.53
C SER A 692 -13.90 -19.27 -6.25
N PHE A 693 -15.14 -19.37 -6.75
CA PHE A 693 -16.22 -18.48 -6.33
C PHE A 693 -16.91 -18.97 -5.03
N ALA A 694 -16.22 -18.65 -3.92
CA ALA A 694 -16.61 -18.58 -2.51
C ALA A 694 -16.43 -19.83 -1.60
N PRO A 695 -16.11 -19.67 -0.28
CA PRO A 695 -15.87 -18.44 0.50
C PRO A 695 -14.53 -18.46 1.29
N LEU A 696 -13.58 -17.58 0.94
CA LEU A 696 -12.62 -17.01 1.90
C LEU A 696 -12.30 -15.58 1.47
N ARG A 697 -13.08 -14.65 2.04
CA ARG A 697 -12.84 -13.21 1.99
C ARG A 697 -11.63 -12.89 2.87
N VAL A 698 -10.51 -12.52 2.25
CA VAL A 698 -9.52 -11.60 2.83
C VAL A 698 -9.04 -10.63 1.73
N SER A 699 -9.49 -9.38 1.87
CA SER A 699 -8.99 -8.10 1.33
C SER A 699 -8.88 -7.87 -0.19
N ARG A 700 -10.02 -7.48 -0.78
CA ARG A 700 -10.29 -6.25 -1.58
C ARG A 700 -9.29 -5.71 -2.63
N MET A 701 -8.29 -6.48 -3.08
CA MET A 701 -7.52 -6.19 -4.32
C MET A 701 -7.28 -7.44 -5.20
N LEU A 702 -7.77 -8.62 -4.83
CA LEU A 702 -7.34 -9.89 -5.46
C LEU A 702 -8.46 -10.92 -5.65
N SER A 703 -9.70 -10.50 -5.90
CA SER A 703 -10.80 -11.41 -6.27
C SER A 703 -11.38 -10.97 -7.61
N GLN A 704 -10.77 -11.41 -8.71
CA GLN A 704 -11.01 -10.87 -10.04
C GLN A 704 -11.18 -12.01 -11.05
N GLN A 705 -12.29 -12.05 -11.79
CA GLN A 705 -12.59 -13.06 -12.80
C GLN A 705 -11.88 -12.71 -14.12
N LEU A 706 -11.39 -13.69 -14.87
CA LEU A 706 -10.67 -13.44 -16.12
C LEU A 706 -11.65 -13.19 -17.29
N THR A 707 -11.61 -12.00 -17.89
CA THR A 707 -12.42 -11.67 -19.09
C THR A 707 -11.56 -11.38 -20.32
N PRO A 708 -12.10 -11.56 -21.52
CA PRO A 708 -11.47 -11.21 -22.78
C PRO A 708 -10.98 -9.79 -22.93
N ALA A 709 -11.79 -8.81 -22.51
CA ALA A 709 -11.40 -7.41 -22.56
C ALA A 709 -10.20 -7.18 -21.65
N THR A 710 -10.16 -7.82 -20.47
CA THR A 710 -9.03 -7.77 -19.56
C THR A 710 -7.80 -8.48 -20.11
N ILE A 711 -7.95 -9.66 -20.72
CA ILE A 711 -6.84 -10.38 -21.35
C ILE A 711 -6.28 -9.55 -22.50
N LEU A 712 -7.14 -8.99 -23.35
CA LEU A 712 -6.72 -8.11 -24.44
C LEU A 712 -6.06 -6.85 -23.91
N ALA A 713 -6.63 -6.19 -22.90
CA ALA A 713 -6.02 -5.04 -22.25
C ALA A 713 -4.63 -5.38 -21.69
N VAL A 714 -4.50 -6.47 -20.92
CA VAL A 714 -3.21 -6.94 -20.38
C VAL A 714 -2.23 -7.32 -21.49
N THR A 715 -2.73 -7.95 -22.56
CA THR A 715 -1.94 -8.31 -23.74
C THR A 715 -1.46 -7.06 -24.47
N LEU A 716 -2.29 -6.04 -24.59
CA LEU A 716 -1.92 -4.74 -25.15
C LEU A 716 -0.95 -3.97 -24.25
N HIS A 717 -0.91 -4.23 -22.94
CA HIS A 717 0.16 -3.69 -22.07
C HIS A 717 1.50 -4.42 -22.26
N SER A 718 1.52 -5.60 -22.87
CA SER A 718 2.74 -6.38 -23.07
C SER A 718 3.57 -5.82 -24.22
N ALA A 719 4.81 -5.43 -23.90
CA ALA A 719 5.85 -5.06 -24.86
C ALA A 719 5.99 -6.07 -26.01
N ASP A 720 5.98 -7.36 -25.70
CA ASP A 720 6.16 -8.46 -26.66
C ASP A 720 5.17 -8.41 -27.82
N VAL A 721 3.93 -8.02 -27.54
CA VAL A 721 2.86 -7.93 -28.54
C VAL A 721 3.12 -6.78 -29.51
N TRP A 722 3.65 -5.67 -29.00
CA TRP A 722 4.01 -4.51 -29.82
C TRP A 722 5.32 -4.69 -30.59
N GLU A 723 6.17 -5.62 -30.17
CA GLU A 723 7.37 -6.02 -30.90
C GLU A 723 7.07 -6.86 -32.14
N LEU A 724 5.87 -7.43 -32.23
CA LEU A 724 5.36 -8.06 -33.45
C LEU A 724 5.11 -6.98 -34.51
N ARG A 725 6.16 -6.61 -35.27
CA ARG A 725 6.17 -5.49 -36.22
C ARG A 725 4.89 -5.40 -37.07
N ARG A 726 4.40 -6.54 -37.58
CA ARG A 726 3.22 -6.58 -38.45
C ARG A 726 1.90 -6.46 -37.69
N PHE A 727 1.81 -6.97 -36.47
CA PHE A 727 0.68 -6.71 -35.59
C PHE A 727 0.61 -5.21 -35.29
N ARG A 728 1.72 -4.62 -34.84
CA ARG A 728 1.78 -3.18 -34.56
C ARG A 728 1.35 -2.35 -35.78
N ASP A 729 1.86 -2.66 -36.96
CA ASP A 729 1.54 -1.88 -38.17
C ASP A 729 0.07 -2.05 -38.58
N ALA A 730 -0.47 -3.28 -38.55
CA ALA A 730 -1.87 -3.56 -38.87
C ALA A 730 -2.83 -2.98 -37.83
N PHE A 731 -2.52 -3.14 -36.55
CA PHE A 731 -3.30 -2.62 -35.44
C PHE A 731 -3.28 -1.09 -35.40
N SER A 732 -2.11 -0.47 -35.64
CA SER A 732 -2.01 0.98 -35.78
C SER A 732 -2.76 1.49 -37.00
N ALA A 733 -2.79 0.73 -38.11
CA ALA A 733 -3.63 1.07 -39.26
C ALA A 733 -5.12 1.00 -38.89
N GLN A 734 -5.57 -0.04 -38.20
CA GLN A 734 -6.95 -0.18 -37.74
C GLN A 734 -7.36 0.92 -36.76
N LEU A 735 -6.49 1.31 -35.81
CA LEU A 735 -6.74 2.43 -34.89
C LEU A 735 -6.80 3.76 -35.63
N ARG A 736 -5.96 3.97 -36.66
CA ARG A 736 -6.04 5.15 -37.53
C ARG A 736 -7.31 5.16 -38.36
N ASP A 737 -7.78 4.03 -38.84
CA ASP A 737 -9.02 3.93 -39.62
C ASP A 737 -10.24 4.16 -38.71
N ALA A 738 -10.23 3.57 -37.51
CA ALA A 738 -11.28 3.76 -36.50
C ALA A 738 -11.42 5.21 -36.05
N THR A 739 -10.32 5.96 -36.00
CA THR A 739 -10.30 7.39 -35.63
C THR A 739 -10.23 8.33 -36.84
N ALA A 740 -10.23 7.81 -38.06
CA ALA A 740 -10.14 8.61 -39.30
C ALA A 740 -11.24 9.67 -39.46
N PRO A 741 -12.50 9.43 -39.00
CA PRO A 741 -13.55 10.45 -39.05
C PRO A 741 -13.19 11.76 -38.34
N LEU A 742 -12.31 11.71 -37.35
CA LEU A 742 -11.86 12.85 -36.55
C LEU A 742 -10.67 13.61 -37.18
N ALA A 743 -9.92 12.97 -38.09
CA ALA A 743 -8.65 13.47 -38.60
C ALA A 743 -8.77 14.77 -39.41
N ASN A 744 -9.90 14.97 -40.09
CA ASN A 744 -10.14 16.14 -40.95
C ASN A 744 -10.82 17.30 -40.22
N MET A 745 -11.07 17.16 -38.92
CA MET A 745 -11.75 18.17 -38.12
C MET A 745 -10.74 19.10 -37.46
N ASP A 746 -10.98 20.40 -37.58
CA ASP A 746 -10.15 21.43 -36.99
C ASP A 746 -10.70 21.76 -35.59
N VAL A 747 -9.93 21.41 -34.55
CA VAL A 747 -10.30 21.64 -33.14
C VAL A 747 -10.59 23.13 -32.89
N GLN A 748 -9.81 24.04 -33.50
CA GLN A 748 -9.98 25.48 -33.32
C GLN A 748 -11.32 25.95 -33.91
N LYS A 749 -11.69 25.46 -35.09
CA LYS A 749 -13.01 25.76 -35.68
C LYS A 749 -14.16 25.21 -34.84
N LEU A 750 -14.01 24.03 -34.25
CA LEU A 750 -15.00 23.45 -33.34
C LEU A 750 -15.19 24.29 -32.08
N LEU A 751 -14.09 24.78 -31.50
CA LEU A 751 -14.11 25.63 -30.31
C LEU A 751 -14.72 27.02 -30.57
N GLU A 752 -14.55 27.55 -31.79
CA GLU A 752 -15.14 28.82 -32.22
C GLU A 752 -16.63 28.71 -32.57
N SER A 753 -17.09 27.52 -32.96
CA SER A 753 -18.48 27.29 -33.31
C SER A 753 -19.35 27.02 -32.08
N THR A 754 -20.26 27.93 -31.76
CA THR A 754 -21.18 27.80 -30.61
C THR A 754 -22.34 26.84 -30.84
N LYS A 755 -22.61 26.42 -32.09
CA LYS A 755 -23.74 25.55 -32.47
C LYS A 755 -23.42 24.64 -33.65
N THR A 756 -22.34 23.85 -33.58
CA THR A 756 -22.08 22.80 -34.58
C THR A 756 -23.00 21.61 -34.35
N SER A 757 -24.10 21.54 -35.10
CA SER A 757 -24.82 20.28 -35.27
C SER A 757 -23.96 19.36 -36.12
N VAL A 758 -23.44 18.29 -35.51
CA VAL A 758 -22.68 17.27 -36.22
C VAL A 758 -23.64 16.31 -36.95
N PRO A 759 -23.36 15.92 -38.20
CA PRO A 759 -24.17 14.91 -38.90
C PRO A 759 -24.29 13.62 -38.08
N ARG A 760 -25.48 13.01 -38.02
CA ARG A 760 -25.71 11.76 -37.25
C ARG A 760 -24.71 10.64 -37.56
N LYS A 761 -24.26 10.55 -38.81
CA LYS A 761 -23.24 9.58 -39.21
C LYS A 761 -21.93 9.78 -38.45
N LEU A 762 -21.49 11.03 -38.33
CA LEU A 762 -20.28 11.38 -37.60
C LEU A 762 -20.44 11.18 -36.08
N GLN A 763 -21.67 11.31 -35.54
CA GLN A 763 -21.93 10.99 -34.12
C GLN A 763 -21.65 9.51 -33.80
N ALA A 764 -22.15 8.59 -34.63
CA ALA A 764 -21.88 7.16 -34.47
C ALA A 764 -20.38 6.83 -34.64
N GLU A 765 -19.72 7.53 -35.57
CA GLU A 765 -18.27 7.38 -35.81
C GLU A 765 -17.41 7.92 -34.65
N VAL A 766 -17.84 8.99 -33.96
CA VAL A 766 -17.18 9.49 -32.75
C VAL A 766 -17.25 8.45 -31.63
N ILE A 767 -18.41 7.83 -31.42
CA ILE A 767 -18.58 6.77 -30.41
C ILE A 767 -17.67 5.58 -30.71
N SER A 768 -17.60 5.16 -31.98
CA SER A 768 -16.67 4.12 -32.39
C SER A 768 -15.20 4.51 -32.19
N SER A 769 -14.86 5.80 -32.30
CA SER A 769 -13.50 6.31 -32.08
C SER A 769 -13.11 6.29 -30.59
N ILE A 770 -14.06 6.44 -29.67
CA ILE A 770 -13.80 6.41 -28.22
C ILE A 770 -13.25 5.05 -27.79
N ALA A 771 -13.81 3.95 -28.33
CA ALA A 771 -13.30 2.61 -28.09
C ALA A 771 -11.82 2.46 -28.50
N ALA A 772 -11.41 3.11 -29.60
CA ALA A 772 -10.00 3.13 -30.01
C ALA A 772 -9.10 3.88 -29.01
N PHE A 773 -9.58 4.96 -28.39
CA PHE A 773 -8.85 5.64 -27.31
C PHE A 773 -8.78 4.82 -26.03
N GLY A 774 -9.83 4.08 -25.68
CA GLY A 774 -9.80 3.12 -24.56
C GLY A 774 -8.75 2.02 -24.78
N ILE A 775 -8.66 1.50 -26.01
CA ILE A 775 -7.60 0.55 -26.40
C ILE A 775 -6.20 1.19 -26.29
N LEU A 776 -6.06 2.44 -26.74
CA LEU A 776 -4.80 3.17 -26.66
C LEU A 776 -4.35 3.43 -25.22
N LEU A 777 -5.27 3.55 -24.26
CA LEU A 777 -4.95 3.62 -22.82
C LEU A 777 -4.28 2.36 -22.28
N HIS A 778 -4.37 1.24 -22.98
CA HIS A 778 -3.68 0.00 -22.61
C HIS A 778 -2.36 -0.20 -23.36
N THR A 779 -2.05 0.68 -24.31
CA THR A 779 -0.82 0.62 -25.12
C THR A 779 0.36 1.26 -24.36
N PRO A 780 1.56 0.65 -24.30
CA PRO A 780 2.74 1.31 -23.78
C PRO A 780 3.19 2.43 -24.74
N GLU A 781 3.46 3.61 -24.18
CA GLU A 781 3.65 4.86 -24.94
C GLU A 781 4.87 4.81 -25.87
N ASP A 782 5.89 4.03 -25.50
CA ASP A 782 7.14 3.88 -26.25
C ASP A 782 6.96 3.18 -27.59
N TYR A 783 5.90 2.38 -27.74
CA TYR A 783 5.66 1.59 -28.95
C TYR A 783 4.87 2.34 -30.03
N LEU A 784 4.28 3.49 -29.68
CA LEU A 784 3.65 4.38 -30.64
C LEU A 784 4.68 5.37 -31.18
N PRO A 785 4.97 5.37 -32.49
CA PRO A 785 5.84 6.37 -33.11
C PRO A 785 5.35 7.77 -32.75
N ARG A 786 6.29 8.70 -32.49
CA ARG A 786 5.96 10.08 -32.10
C ARG A 786 4.92 10.73 -33.03
N ALA A 787 5.03 10.50 -34.35
CA ALA A 787 4.07 11.01 -35.33
C ALA A 787 2.65 10.47 -35.12
N MET A 788 2.50 9.18 -34.78
CA MET A 788 1.19 8.59 -34.49
C MET A 788 0.61 9.11 -33.18
N ARG A 789 1.44 9.29 -32.14
CA ARG A 789 0.99 9.88 -30.87
C ARG A 789 0.41 11.27 -31.08
N LEU A 790 1.06 12.10 -31.89
CA LEU A 790 0.58 13.45 -32.21
C LEU A 790 -0.71 13.41 -33.04
N ASP A 791 -0.82 12.49 -34.01
CA ASP A 791 -2.03 12.29 -34.82
C ASP A 791 -3.22 11.84 -33.95
N PHE A 792 -3.04 10.83 -33.09
CA PHE A 792 -4.08 10.39 -32.16
C PHE A 792 -4.43 11.46 -31.12
N LEU A 793 -3.45 12.22 -30.64
CA LEU A 793 -3.69 13.32 -29.71
C LEU A 793 -4.57 14.41 -30.34
N GLN A 794 -4.30 14.80 -31.58
CA GLN A 794 -5.14 15.76 -32.31
C GLN A 794 -6.59 15.25 -32.46
N ARG A 795 -6.76 13.97 -32.81
CA ARG A 795 -8.08 13.33 -32.92
C ARG A 795 -8.78 13.21 -31.56
N ALA A 796 -8.04 12.95 -30.49
CA ALA A 796 -8.58 12.90 -29.13
C ALA A 796 -9.11 14.26 -28.67
N LEU A 797 -8.41 15.36 -29.00
CA LEU A 797 -8.91 16.72 -28.74
C LEU A 797 -10.20 17.01 -29.49
N VAL A 798 -10.32 16.57 -30.76
CA VAL A 798 -11.56 16.67 -31.53
C VAL A 798 -12.68 15.90 -30.83
N ALA A 799 -12.43 14.64 -30.45
CA ALA A 799 -13.41 13.82 -29.74
C ALA A 799 -13.86 14.48 -28.43
N ASP A 800 -12.92 14.96 -27.61
CA ASP A 800 -13.22 15.63 -26.35
C ASP A 800 -14.13 16.83 -26.56
N VAL A 801 -13.79 17.73 -27.49
CA VAL A 801 -14.59 18.93 -27.78
C VAL A 801 -15.98 18.54 -28.30
N LEU A 802 -16.09 17.56 -29.19
CA LEU A 802 -17.39 17.12 -29.72
C LEU A 802 -18.29 16.52 -28.63
N ILE A 803 -17.72 15.76 -27.71
CA ILE A 803 -18.45 15.14 -26.60
C ILE A 803 -18.83 16.21 -25.56
N GLY A 804 -17.87 16.98 -25.06
CA GLY A 804 -18.10 17.97 -24.01
C GLY A 804 -19.02 19.12 -24.46
N THR A 805 -18.90 19.60 -25.70
CA THR A 805 -19.87 20.59 -26.22
C THR A 805 -21.27 20.00 -26.45
N GLY A 806 -21.43 18.67 -26.40
CA GLY A 806 -22.64 17.93 -26.72
C GLY A 806 -23.09 18.06 -28.16
N ALA A 807 -22.12 18.20 -29.07
CA ALA A 807 -22.36 18.06 -30.49
C ALA A 807 -22.77 16.61 -30.85
N VAL A 808 -22.37 15.64 -30.00
CA VAL A 808 -22.89 14.27 -29.96
C VAL A 808 -24.05 14.22 -28.94
N LYS A 809 -25.17 13.61 -29.31
CA LYS A 809 -26.38 13.59 -28.47
C LYS A 809 -26.23 12.62 -27.30
N ASP A 810 -26.73 13.05 -26.16
CA ASP A 810 -26.53 12.47 -24.82
C ASP A 810 -26.94 10.99 -24.68
N LYS A 811 -28.01 10.57 -25.38
CA LYS A 811 -28.52 9.20 -25.26
C LYS A 811 -27.55 8.11 -25.74
N ASP A 812 -26.54 8.49 -26.52
CA ASP A 812 -25.62 7.57 -27.17
C ASP A 812 -24.20 7.63 -26.58
N VAL A 813 -23.92 8.52 -25.62
CA VAL A 813 -22.58 8.71 -25.06
C VAL A 813 -22.55 8.32 -23.59
N ASP A 814 -21.81 7.26 -23.30
CA ASP A 814 -21.48 6.86 -21.94
C ASP A 814 -20.62 7.94 -21.26
N PRO A 815 -20.89 8.33 -20.00
CA PRO A 815 -20.10 9.35 -19.31
C PRO A 815 -18.60 9.01 -19.20
N GLY A 816 -18.28 7.73 -19.10
CA GLY A 816 -16.92 7.21 -19.13
C GLY A 816 -16.16 7.57 -20.43
N SER A 817 -16.86 7.94 -21.49
CA SER A 817 -16.25 8.36 -22.77
C SER A 817 -15.36 9.59 -22.62
N LEU A 818 -15.79 10.61 -21.86
CA LEU A 818 -14.97 11.80 -21.62
C LEU A 818 -13.75 11.45 -20.77
N LEU A 819 -13.95 10.62 -19.75
CA LEU A 819 -12.86 10.16 -18.88
C LEU A 819 -11.80 9.43 -19.70
N ILE A 820 -12.19 8.49 -20.55
CA ILE A 820 -11.28 7.74 -21.45
C ILE A 820 -10.48 8.68 -22.35
N VAL A 821 -11.16 9.61 -23.02
CA VAL A 821 -10.50 10.53 -23.96
C VAL A 821 -9.55 11.47 -23.22
N ARG A 822 -9.95 12.04 -22.08
CA ARG A 822 -9.10 12.93 -21.27
C ARG A 822 -7.93 12.23 -20.65
N GLU A 823 -8.13 11.01 -20.16
CA GLU A 823 -7.04 10.21 -19.59
C GLU A 823 -6.00 9.89 -20.67
N PHE A 824 -6.44 9.63 -21.89
CA PHE A 824 -5.52 9.43 -23.02
C PHE A 824 -4.73 10.71 -23.33
N ILE A 825 -5.41 11.86 -23.42
CA ILE A 825 -4.74 13.15 -23.61
C ILE A 825 -3.73 13.41 -22.47
N ARG A 826 -4.10 13.11 -21.21
CA ARG A 826 -3.24 13.31 -20.03
C ARG A 826 -1.99 12.44 -20.10
N ARG A 827 -2.14 11.15 -20.42
CA ARG A 827 -1.03 10.21 -20.63
C ARG A 827 -0.05 10.69 -21.69
N VAL A 828 -0.58 10.96 -22.89
CA VAL A 828 0.26 11.34 -24.04
C VAL A 828 0.99 12.66 -23.81
N THR A 829 0.33 13.64 -23.17
CA THR A 829 0.95 14.93 -22.86
C THR A 829 2.01 14.82 -21.76
N SER A 830 1.75 14.04 -20.70
CA SER A 830 2.69 13.79 -19.61
C SER A 830 3.95 13.09 -20.10
N HIS A 831 3.79 12.07 -20.95
CA HIS A 831 4.92 11.35 -21.55
C HIS A 831 5.71 12.21 -22.53
N SER A 832 5.02 12.97 -23.40
CA SER A 832 5.70 13.75 -24.45
C SER A 832 6.50 14.92 -23.86
N GLY A 833 6.19 15.33 -22.62
CA GLY A 833 6.83 16.45 -21.91
C GLY A 833 6.68 17.80 -22.60
N ASN A 834 5.92 17.87 -23.70
CA ASN A 834 5.80 19.04 -24.55
C ASN A 834 4.36 19.17 -25.05
N ILE A 835 3.64 20.11 -24.45
CA ILE A 835 2.27 20.52 -24.80
C ILE A 835 2.25 21.47 -26.01
N ASP A 836 3.40 22.05 -26.39
CA ASP A 836 3.48 23.07 -27.45
C ASP A 836 3.08 22.54 -28.82
N GLN A 837 3.15 21.22 -29.03
CA GLN A 837 2.74 20.58 -30.27
C GLN A 837 1.22 20.54 -30.46
N LEU A 838 0.44 20.87 -29.42
CA LEU A 838 -1.01 20.88 -29.49
C LEU A 838 -1.54 22.06 -30.30
N GLY A 839 -0.87 23.22 -30.27
CA GLY A 839 -1.22 24.38 -31.10
C GLY A 839 -2.63 24.97 -30.91
N VAL A 840 -3.45 24.45 -29.99
CA VAL A 840 -4.84 24.88 -29.78
C VAL A 840 -4.92 25.86 -28.62
N GLU A 841 -4.64 27.15 -28.86
CA GLU A 841 -4.78 28.22 -27.85
C GLU A 841 -6.21 28.29 -27.25
N GLY A 842 -7.21 27.72 -27.92
CA GLY A 842 -8.59 27.64 -27.45
C GLY A 842 -8.90 26.48 -26.51
N TYR A 843 -8.13 25.39 -26.51
CA TYR A 843 -8.52 24.15 -25.83
C TYR A 843 -8.47 24.30 -24.30
N PHE A 844 -7.44 24.97 -23.78
CA PHE A 844 -7.38 25.30 -22.35
C PHE A 844 -8.61 26.09 -21.89
N GLY A 845 -8.99 27.13 -22.65
CA GLY A 845 -10.18 27.93 -22.35
C GLY A 845 -11.48 27.14 -22.44
N TYR A 846 -11.50 26.03 -23.19
CA TYR A 846 -12.62 25.09 -23.21
C TYR A 846 -12.64 24.15 -22.00
N LEU A 847 -11.49 23.64 -21.55
CA LEU A 847 -11.42 22.84 -20.32
C LEU A 847 -11.91 23.62 -19.09
N LEU A 848 -11.78 24.95 -19.09
CA LEU A 848 -12.30 25.81 -18.02
C LEU A 848 -13.82 26.01 -18.05
N ARG A 849 -14.48 25.63 -19.15
CA ARG A 849 -15.92 25.85 -19.30
C ARG A 849 -16.68 24.78 -18.49
N PRO A 850 -17.71 25.17 -17.72
CA PRO A 850 -18.58 24.21 -17.03
C PRO A 850 -19.20 23.20 -18.00
N GLU A 851 -19.49 23.62 -19.22
CA GLU A 851 -20.03 22.76 -20.27
C GLU A 851 -19.07 21.63 -20.66
N SER A 852 -17.77 21.72 -20.36
CA SER A 852 -16.82 20.65 -20.66
C SER A 852 -17.00 19.40 -19.79
N LEU A 853 -17.74 19.48 -18.67
CA LEU A 853 -17.96 18.39 -17.71
C LEU A 853 -19.37 17.79 -17.76
N ARG A 854 -20.18 18.13 -18.79
CA ARG A 854 -21.63 17.90 -18.85
C ARG A 854 -22.17 16.83 -17.88
N PRO A 855 -23.14 17.20 -17.03
CA PRO A 855 -23.74 16.27 -16.07
C PRO A 855 -24.69 15.36 -16.84
N VAL A 856 -24.19 14.22 -17.27
CA VAL A 856 -25.04 13.04 -17.47
C VAL A 856 -25.38 12.53 -16.06
N ASP A 857 -26.43 11.73 -15.89
CA ASP A 857 -26.75 11.06 -14.63
C ASP A 857 -25.64 10.06 -14.23
N THR A 858 -24.43 10.55 -13.98
CA THR A 858 -23.24 9.80 -13.62
C THR A 858 -23.36 9.27 -12.22
N THR A 859 -22.80 8.09 -12.01
CA THR A 859 -22.56 7.62 -10.66
C THR A 859 -21.57 8.57 -9.97
N LEU A 860 -21.77 8.80 -8.66
CA LEU A 860 -20.96 9.77 -7.88
C LEU A 860 -19.43 9.58 -8.02
N GLY A 861 -18.94 8.38 -8.34
CA GLY A 861 -17.51 8.11 -8.48
C GLY A 861 -16.89 8.58 -9.80
N GLU A 862 -17.61 8.45 -10.92
CA GLU A 862 -17.07 8.78 -12.25
C GLU A 862 -16.88 10.29 -12.44
N GLU A 863 -17.73 11.10 -11.79
CA GLU A 863 -17.60 12.56 -11.82
C GLU A 863 -16.32 13.03 -11.14
N ASP A 864 -15.95 12.41 -10.01
CA ASP A 864 -14.72 12.73 -9.28
C ASP A 864 -13.47 12.36 -10.10
N ASP A 865 -13.48 11.20 -10.77
CA ASP A 865 -12.38 10.78 -11.65
C ASP A 865 -12.24 11.69 -12.88
N LEU A 866 -13.37 12.05 -13.52
CA LEU A 866 -13.36 12.99 -14.63
C LEU A 866 -12.84 14.38 -14.21
N ASN A 867 -13.28 14.88 -13.05
CA ASN A 867 -12.79 16.12 -12.48
C ASN A 867 -11.28 16.06 -12.21
N SER A 868 -10.81 14.97 -11.60
CA SER A 868 -9.40 14.74 -11.29
C SER A 868 -8.53 14.76 -12.56
N VAL A 869 -8.89 13.97 -13.58
CA VAL A 869 -8.15 13.92 -14.86
C VAL A 869 -8.17 15.27 -15.58
N THR A 870 -9.30 15.99 -15.52
CA THR A 870 -9.42 17.33 -16.12
C THR A 870 -8.54 18.34 -15.41
N LEU A 871 -8.48 18.31 -14.07
CA LEU A 871 -7.60 19.16 -13.27
C LEU A 871 -6.11 18.86 -13.51
N ASP A 872 -5.75 17.59 -13.70
CA ASP A 872 -4.40 17.20 -14.06
C ASP A 872 -4.01 17.72 -15.46
N LEU A 873 -4.92 17.63 -16.44
CA LEU A 873 -4.71 18.24 -17.76
C LEU A 873 -4.50 19.75 -17.65
N ILE A 874 -5.39 20.46 -16.96
CA ILE A 874 -5.28 21.89 -16.69
C ILE A 874 -3.94 22.21 -16.02
N GLY A 875 -3.53 21.44 -15.01
CA GLY A 875 -2.25 21.59 -14.34
C GLY A 875 -1.07 21.45 -15.28
N SER A 876 -1.09 20.46 -16.17
CA SER A 876 -0.05 20.25 -17.19
C SER A 876 0.04 21.44 -18.16
N TYR A 877 -1.09 21.96 -18.64
CA TYR A 877 -1.14 23.17 -19.47
C TYR A 877 -0.58 24.40 -18.74
N LEU A 878 -1.00 24.63 -17.49
CA LEU A 878 -0.51 25.75 -16.67
C LEU A 878 1.00 25.67 -16.45
N ALA A 879 1.54 24.49 -16.13
CA ALA A 879 2.97 24.29 -15.96
C ALA A 879 3.76 24.63 -17.25
N SER A 880 3.26 24.19 -18.41
CA SER A 880 3.85 24.49 -19.72
C SER A 880 3.77 25.99 -20.06
N PHE A 881 2.62 26.64 -19.85
CA PHE A 881 2.46 28.07 -20.10
C PHE A 881 3.37 28.93 -19.22
N LEU A 882 3.52 28.57 -17.95
CA LEU A 882 4.41 29.28 -17.01
C LEU A 882 5.88 29.07 -17.35
N LEU A 883 6.27 27.86 -17.77
CA LEU A 883 7.62 27.59 -18.25
C LEU A 883 7.96 28.44 -19.48
N ARG A 884 7.00 28.62 -20.40
CA ARG A 884 7.13 29.48 -21.57
C ARG A 884 7.17 30.96 -21.24
N ALA A 885 6.32 31.40 -20.31
CA ALA A 885 6.37 32.77 -19.80
C ALA A 885 7.74 33.09 -19.20
N ARG A 886 8.33 32.17 -18.43
CA ARG A 886 9.71 32.31 -17.92
C ARG A 886 10.75 32.46 -19.04
N ASN A 887 10.51 31.87 -20.21
CA ASN A 887 11.35 31.99 -21.39
C ASN A 887 10.99 33.18 -22.31
N GLY A 888 10.09 34.07 -21.88
CA GLY A 888 9.71 35.29 -22.60
C GLY A 888 8.40 35.20 -23.40
N GLU A 889 7.75 34.03 -23.45
CA GLU A 889 6.48 33.82 -24.16
C GLU A 889 5.28 33.90 -23.20
N GLU A 890 4.93 35.09 -22.75
CA GLU A 890 3.95 35.29 -21.65
C GLU A 890 2.48 35.26 -22.06
N ARG A 891 2.17 35.35 -23.37
CA ARG A 891 0.80 35.56 -23.88
C ARG A 891 -0.18 34.49 -23.39
N LEU A 892 0.20 33.21 -23.44
CA LEU A 892 -0.68 32.09 -23.08
C LEU A 892 -0.91 32.03 -21.56
N ALA A 893 0.14 32.22 -20.76
CA ALA A 893 0.03 32.26 -19.31
C ALA A 893 -0.84 33.43 -18.85
N THR A 894 -0.67 34.61 -19.45
CA THR A 894 -1.46 35.82 -19.14
C THR A 894 -2.92 35.59 -19.48
N LYS A 895 -3.21 35.06 -20.68
CA LYS A 895 -4.58 34.72 -21.10
C LYS A 895 -5.21 33.68 -20.17
N ALA A 896 -4.46 32.64 -19.78
CA ALA A 896 -4.94 31.62 -18.86
C ALA A 896 -5.32 32.20 -17.49
N VAL A 897 -4.51 33.12 -16.94
CA VAL A 897 -4.82 33.84 -15.69
C VAL A 897 -6.08 34.70 -15.84
N GLU A 898 -6.22 35.42 -16.95
CA GLU A 898 -7.43 36.23 -17.20
C GLU A 898 -8.69 35.37 -17.40
N ASP A 899 -8.58 34.21 -18.06
CA ASP A 899 -9.72 33.29 -18.23
C ASP A 899 -10.13 32.65 -16.89
N ILE A 900 -9.18 32.28 -16.03
CA ILE A 900 -9.43 31.83 -14.66
C ILE A 900 -10.03 32.95 -13.80
N LYS A 901 -9.57 34.20 -14.00
CA LYS A 901 -10.11 35.36 -13.28
C LYS A 901 -11.58 35.62 -13.61
N LYS A 902 -12.01 35.42 -14.86
CA LYS A 902 -13.42 35.57 -15.27
C LYS A 902 -14.37 34.62 -14.53
N TYR A 903 -13.90 33.43 -14.13
CA TYR A 903 -14.70 32.52 -13.30
C TYR A 903 -15.07 33.16 -11.95
N LEU A 904 -14.19 34.01 -11.40
CA LEU A 904 -14.47 34.77 -10.17
C LEU A 904 -15.44 35.94 -10.38
N ASP A 905 -15.85 36.24 -11.62
CA ASP A 905 -16.90 37.23 -11.88
C ASP A 905 -18.30 36.68 -11.57
N VAL A 906 -18.45 35.35 -11.53
CA VAL A 906 -19.68 34.68 -11.09
C VAL A 906 -19.73 34.66 -9.55
N PRO A 907 -20.79 35.22 -8.91
CA PRO A 907 -20.98 35.14 -7.47
C PRO A 907 -20.92 33.70 -6.97
N VAL A 908 -20.30 33.47 -5.80
CA VAL A 908 -20.11 32.11 -5.22
C VAL A 908 -21.44 31.38 -5.10
N GLU A 909 -22.52 32.10 -4.76
CA GLU A 909 -23.86 31.55 -4.57
C GLU A 909 -24.55 31.12 -5.88
N GLN A 910 -24.04 31.57 -7.04
CA GLN A 910 -24.57 31.24 -8.36
C GLN A 910 -23.77 30.13 -9.06
N ARG A 911 -22.71 29.63 -8.44
CA ARG A 911 -21.89 28.54 -8.99
C ARG A 911 -22.59 27.22 -8.74
N LEU A 912 -22.91 26.50 -9.82
CA LEU A 912 -23.44 25.12 -9.72
C LEU A 912 -22.39 24.23 -9.03
N SER A 913 -22.82 23.31 -8.17
CA SER A 913 -21.92 22.51 -7.33
C SER A 913 -20.82 21.79 -8.12
N SER A 914 -21.15 21.12 -9.23
CA SER A 914 -20.19 20.44 -10.11
C SER A 914 -19.23 21.41 -10.81
N SER A 915 -19.78 22.49 -11.37
CA SER A 915 -18.98 23.57 -11.99
C SER A 915 -18.04 24.25 -10.99
N SER A 916 -18.43 24.30 -9.72
CA SER A 916 -17.68 24.98 -8.69
C SER A 916 -16.42 24.20 -8.32
N LEU A 917 -16.49 22.86 -8.29
CA LEU A 917 -15.35 22.00 -7.98
C LEU A 917 -14.22 22.15 -9.00
N LEU A 918 -14.54 22.15 -10.30
CA LEU A 918 -13.53 22.31 -11.34
C LEU A 918 -12.93 23.72 -11.35
N GLY A 919 -13.77 24.76 -11.26
CA GLY A 919 -13.30 26.14 -11.26
C GLY A 919 -12.44 26.45 -10.03
N ASP A 920 -12.86 25.95 -8.86
CA ASP A 920 -12.11 26.12 -7.62
C ASP A 920 -10.81 25.29 -7.66
N GLY A 921 -10.87 24.02 -8.07
CA GLY A 921 -9.71 23.16 -8.25
C GLY A 921 -8.68 23.73 -9.24
N THR A 922 -9.15 24.35 -10.33
CA THR A 922 -8.30 25.03 -11.32
C THR A 922 -7.52 26.17 -10.67
N LEU A 923 -8.18 27.01 -9.88
CA LEU A 923 -7.54 28.12 -9.20
C LEU A 923 -6.53 27.63 -8.17
N LEU A 924 -6.87 26.61 -7.38
CA LEU A 924 -5.95 25.97 -6.42
C LEU A 924 -4.70 25.42 -7.13
N ARG A 925 -4.88 24.76 -8.28
CA ARG A 925 -3.80 24.23 -9.11
C ARG A 925 -2.91 25.33 -9.67
N LEU A 926 -3.50 26.44 -10.16
CA LEU A 926 -2.76 27.62 -10.62
C LEU A 926 -1.90 28.20 -9.49
N VAL A 927 -2.49 28.50 -8.34
CA VAL A 927 -1.77 29.09 -7.19
C VAL A 927 -0.64 28.16 -6.76
N SER A 928 -0.92 26.87 -6.61
CA SER A 928 0.08 25.87 -6.22
C SER A 928 1.22 25.75 -7.24
N THR A 929 0.90 25.77 -8.52
CA THR A 929 1.90 25.63 -9.59
C THR A 929 2.80 26.85 -9.65
N VAL A 930 2.23 28.06 -9.57
CA VAL A 930 2.98 29.32 -9.63
C VAL A 930 3.84 29.49 -8.38
N ALA A 931 3.24 29.35 -7.19
CA ALA A 931 3.89 29.69 -5.93
C ALA A 931 4.96 28.68 -5.50
N SER A 932 4.82 27.41 -5.86
CA SER A 932 5.79 26.36 -5.51
C SER A 932 6.97 26.26 -6.48
N ASN A 933 6.78 26.54 -7.77
CA ASN A 933 7.78 26.23 -8.80
C ASN A 933 8.52 27.46 -9.35
N TYR A 934 8.01 28.67 -9.10
CA TYR A 934 8.57 29.89 -9.70
C TYR A 934 8.80 30.97 -8.65
N ALA A 935 9.90 31.71 -8.79
CA ALA A 935 10.07 32.98 -8.09
C ALA A 935 9.34 34.08 -8.87
N LEU A 936 8.68 35.02 -8.17
CA LEU A 936 7.96 36.13 -8.81
C LEU A 936 8.83 36.90 -9.82
N THR A 937 10.11 37.09 -9.51
CA THR A 937 11.09 37.79 -10.34
C THR A 937 11.45 37.06 -11.64
N GLN A 938 11.16 35.76 -11.74
CA GLN A 938 11.38 34.97 -12.95
C GLN A 938 10.24 35.10 -13.96
N LEU A 939 9.10 35.66 -13.54
CA LEU A 939 7.94 35.83 -14.40
C LEU A 939 7.96 37.21 -15.07
N PRO A 940 7.52 37.31 -16.33
CA PRO A 940 7.34 38.59 -17.02
C PRO A 940 6.38 39.57 -16.31
N GLN A 941 6.60 40.87 -16.50
CA GLN A 941 5.87 41.92 -15.79
C GLN A 941 4.36 41.91 -16.08
N GLN A 942 3.94 41.61 -17.32
CA GLN A 942 2.51 41.57 -17.65
C GLN A 942 1.82 40.43 -16.91
N LEU A 943 2.43 39.25 -16.86
CA LEU A 943 1.92 38.11 -16.09
C LEU A 943 1.86 38.42 -14.59
N GLN A 944 2.86 39.11 -14.03
CA GLN A 944 2.81 39.56 -12.62
C GLN A 944 1.63 40.49 -12.36
N VAL A 945 1.33 41.42 -13.29
CA VAL A 945 0.16 42.32 -13.19
C VAL A 945 -1.15 41.53 -13.24
N SER A 946 -1.28 40.56 -14.15
CA SER A 946 -2.47 39.69 -14.22
C SER A 946 -2.65 38.84 -12.96
N LEU A 947 -1.57 38.29 -12.40
CA LEU A 947 -1.62 37.53 -11.13
C LEU A 947 -2.03 38.42 -9.95
N ARG A 948 -1.58 39.68 -9.91
CA ARG A 948 -2.03 40.65 -8.91
C ARG A 948 -3.53 40.96 -9.06
N GLY A 949 -3.99 41.17 -10.30
CA GLY A 949 -5.41 41.37 -10.57
C GLY A 949 -6.28 40.14 -10.24
N LEU A 950 -5.75 38.93 -10.40
CA LEU A 950 -6.40 37.70 -9.95
C LEU A 950 -6.49 37.66 -8.42
N TYR A 951 -5.39 37.93 -7.72
CA TYR A 951 -5.35 37.98 -6.26
C TYR A 951 -6.36 38.99 -5.68
N GLU A 952 -6.41 40.21 -6.23
CA GLU A 952 -7.37 41.23 -5.80
C GLU A 952 -8.82 40.76 -5.97
N ARG A 953 -9.11 40.04 -7.07
CA ARG A 953 -10.42 39.46 -7.31
C ARG A 953 -10.74 38.32 -6.34
N MET A 954 -9.78 37.43 -6.07
CA MET A 954 -9.93 36.36 -5.08
C MET A 954 -10.23 36.93 -3.68
N VAL A 955 -9.49 37.97 -3.29
CA VAL A 955 -9.75 38.69 -2.03
C VAL A 955 -11.18 39.20 -1.99
N ALA A 956 -11.64 39.91 -3.02
CA ALA A 956 -12.98 40.49 -3.06
C ALA A 956 -14.08 39.41 -2.94
N VAL A 957 -13.93 38.29 -3.64
CA VAL A 957 -14.91 37.20 -3.66
C VAL A 957 -14.92 36.43 -2.34
N TYR A 958 -13.78 35.89 -1.91
CA TYR A 958 -13.73 34.95 -0.80
C TYR A 958 -13.81 35.64 0.56
N SER A 959 -13.33 36.88 0.71
CA SER A 959 -13.57 37.65 1.94
C SER A 959 -15.04 38.01 2.10
N THR A 960 -15.73 38.39 1.03
CA THR A 960 -17.18 38.66 1.07
C THR A 960 -17.96 37.40 1.41
N SER A 961 -17.59 36.25 0.84
CA SER A 961 -18.20 34.95 1.15
C SER A 961 -18.05 34.60 2.64
N LEU A 962 -16.84 34.76 3.21
CA LEU A 962 -16.59 34.50 4.63
C LEU A 962 -17.28 35.50 5.56
N LEU A 963 -17.45 36.75 5.15
CA LEU A 963 -18.22 37.75 5.91
C LEU A 963 -19.73 37.50 5.88
N ARG A 964 -20.23 36.87 4.80
CA ARG A 964 -21.64 36.52 4.65
C ARG A 964 -22.01 35.25 5.39
N THR A 965 -21.05 34.39 5.75
CA THR A 965 -21.30 33.23 6.60
C THR A 965 -21.87 33.75 7.92
N PRO A 966 -23.18 33.57 8.19
CA PRO A 966 -23.81 34.19 9.34
C PRO A 966 -23.09 33.70 10.61
N PRO A 967 -22.86 34.58 11.61
CA PRO A 967 -22.42 34.11 12.91
C PRO A 967 -23.44 33.08 13.39
N MET A 968 -22.98 31.86 13.70
CA MET A 968 -23.79 30.76 14.19
C MET A 968 -24.69 31.27 15.33
N ASP A 969 -25.96 31.53 15.03
CA ASP A 969 -26.92 31.96 16.04
C ASP A 969 -27.29 30.72 16.87
N GLU A 970 -27.28 30.84 18.20
CA GLU A 970 -27.37 29.70 19.15
C GLU A 970 -28.66 28.88 19.00
N SER A 971 -29.62 29.31 18.18
CA SER A 971 -30.91 28.66 17.98
C SER A 971 -31.07 27.84 16.69
N SER A 972 -30.13 27.85 15.73
CA SER A 972 -30.24 27.08 14.46
C SER A 972 -29.21 25.94 14.33
N VAL A 973 -29.02 25.19 15.42
CA VAL A 973 -27.92 24.24 15.71
C VAL A 973 -27.99 22.91 14.94
N GLN A 974 -28.52 22.85 13.71
CA GLN A 974 -28.56 21.57 12.95
C GLN A 974 -28.07 21.66 11.51
N VAL A 975 -27.50 22.78 11.09
CA VAL A 975 -26.82 22.86 9.79
C VAL A 975 -25.37 23.26 10.06
N GLY A 976 -24.57 22.26 10.43
CA GLY A 976 -23.13 22.42 10.65
C GLY A 976 -22.38 22.97 9.44
N LEU A 977 -21.07 23.15 9.60
CA LEU A 977 -20.12 23.50 8.53
C LEU A 977 -20.18 22.45 7.41
N ARG A 978 -21.14 22.59 6.50
CA ARG A 978 -21.32 21.73 5.32
C ARG A 978 -20.06 21.75 4.45
N ASP A 979 -19.90 20.72 3.62
CA ASP A 979 -18.81 20.59 2.65
C ASP A 979 -18.62 21.85 1.78
N ASP A 980 -19.68 22.63 1.54
CA ASP A 980 -19.60 23.92 0.84
C ASP A 980 -18.66 24.94 1.53
N SER A 981 -18.57 24.91 2.87
CA SER A 981 -17.67 25.79 3.63
C SER A 981 -16.21 25.41 3.46
N LEU A 982 -15.91 24.12 3.26
CA LEU A 982 -14.54 23.64 3.10
C LEU A 982 -13.86 24.26 1.87
N ASN A 983 -14.58 24.35 0.75
CA ASN A 983 -14.06 24.95 -0.48
C ASN A 983 -13.74 26.42 -0.27
N VAL A 984 -14.63 27.20 0.36
CA VAL A 984 -14.39 28.61 0.66
C VAL A 984 -13.16 28.79 1.55
N LEU A 985 -12.99 27.95 2.58
CA LEU A 985 -11.81 27.99 3.48
C LEU A 985 -10.51 27.67 2.74
N ARG A 986 -10.50 26.63 1.89
CA ARG A 986 -9.35 26.26 1.06
C ARG A 986 -8.97 27.38 0.08
N MET A 987 -9.98 28.01 -0.54
CA MET A 987 -9.76 29.11 -1.46
C MET A 987 -9.23 30.35 -0.74
N TRP A 988 -9.70 30.62 0.47
CA TRP A 988 -9.16 31.70 1.29
C TRP A 988 -7.69 31.44 1.68
N SER A 989 -7.33 30.23 2.11
CA SER A 989 -5.93 29.90 2.44
C SER A 989 -5.00 30.10 1.24
N HIS A 990 -5.43 29.69 0.04
CA HIS A 990 -4.67 29.89 -1.20
C HIS A 990 -4.64 31.35 -1.65
N THR A 991 -5.71 32.12 -1.38
CA THR A 991 -5.72 33.58 -1.60
C THR A 991 -4.63 34.26 -0.76
N LEU A 992 -4.52 33.88 0.52
CA LEU A 992 -3.49 34.41 1.41
C LEU A 992 -2.08 33.98 0.95
N TRP A 993 -1.92 32.72 0.56
CA TRP A 993 -0.64 32.21 0.06
C TRP A 993 -0.19 32.94 -1.21
N LEU A 994 -1.09 33.13 -2.18
CA LEU A 994 -0.82 33.89 -3.40
C LEU A 994 -0.41 35.33 -3.04
N GLY A 995 -1.14 35.99 -2.13
CA GLY A 995 -0.85 37.34 -1.65
C GLY A 995 0.55 37.48 -1.07
N ARG A 996 0.97 36.53 -0.21
CA ARG A 996 2.34 36.47 0.32
C ARG A 996 3.36 36.31 -0.80
N TRP A 997 3.12 35.39 -1.73
CA TRP A 997 4.06 35.09 -2.81
C TRP A 997 4.22 36.28 -3.78
N ILE A 998 3.15 37.00 -4.13
CA ILE A 998 3.22 38.22 -4.96
C ILE A 998 3.65 39.49 -4.19
N GLN A 999 3.92 39.37 -2.90
CA GLN A 999 4.25 40.49 -2.01
C GLN A 999 3.16 41.58 -2.00
N ALA A 1000 1.89 41.19 -1.91
CA ALA A 1000 0.78 42.11 -1.70
C ALA A 1000 0.76 42.68 -0.28
N ASP A 1001 0.13 43.83 -0.08
CA ASP A 1001 -0.07 44.42 1.26
C ASP A 1001 -1.19 43.69 2.01
N MET A 1002 -0.79 42.62 2.71
CA MET A 1002 -1.69 41.78 3.50
C MET A 1002 -2.16 42.43 4.82
N ASN A 1003 -1.70 43.64 5.16
CA ASN A 1003 -2.10 44.32 6.40
C ASN A 1003 -3.54 44.84 6.35
N THR A 1004 -4.06 45.06 5.14
CA THR A 1004 -5.41 45.56 4.91
C THR A 1004 -6.48 44.46 4.88
N LEU A 1005 -6.05 43.20 4.83
CA LEU A 1005 -6.97 42.07 4.72
C LEU A 1005 -7.65 41.72 6.05
N PRO A 1006 -8.93 41.30 6.02
CA PRO A 1006 -9.60 40.72 7.17
C PRO A 1006 -8.87 39.46 7.64
N ARG A 1007 -8.82 39.27 8.96
CA ARG A 1007 -8.16 38.13 9.63
C ARG A 1007 -9.22 37.18 10.18
N PHE A 1008 -9.59 36.20 9.37
CA PHE A 1008 -10.65 35.25 9.69
C PHE A 1008 -10.17 34.10 10.58
N GLY A 1009 -8.88 33.78 10.59
CA GLY A 1009 -8.36 32.63 11.34
C GLY A 1009 -8.72 32.67 12.83
N THR A 1010 -8.68 33.85 13.45
CA THR A 1010 -9.09 34.01 14.86
C THR A 1010 -10.59 33.77 15.06
N LEU A 1011 -11.41 34.27 14.13
CA LEU A 1011 -12.87 34.14 14.19
C LEU A 1011 -13.31 32.69 13.97
N LEU A 1012 -12.77 32.04 12.93
CA LEU A 1012 -13.04 30.64 12.60
C LEU A 1012 -12.57 29.70 13.72
N LEU A 1013 -11.41 29.96 14.33
CA LEU A 1013 -10.95 29.21 15.49
C LEU A 1013 -11.88 29.41 16.70
N GLY A 1014 -12.37 30.63 16.91
CA GLY A 1014 -13.37 30.92 17.94
C GLY A 1014 -14.67 30.16 17.74
N GLN A 1015 -15.16 30.10 16.49
CA GLN A 1015 -16.35 29.31 16.12
C GLN A 1015 -16.12 27.82 16.37
N LEU A 1016 -14.97 27.28 15.95
CA LEU A 1016 -14.62 25.88 16.16
C LEU A 1016 -14.51 25.52 17.66
N LEU A 1017 -14.06 26.46 18.49
CA LEU A 1017 -13.99 26.27 19.95
C LEU A 1017 -15.36 26.38 20.64
N ALA A 1018 -16.28 27.14 20.04
CA ALA A 1018 -17.64 27.34 20.54
C ALA A 1018 -18.55 26.16 20.17
N ASP A 1019 -18.40 25.61 18.97
CA ASP A 1019 -19.14 24.46 18.48
C ASP A 1019 -18.60 23.17 19.10
N ARG A 1020 -19.27 22.70 20.16
CA ARG A 1020 -18.86 21.50 20.93
C ARG A 1020 -19.65 20.25 20.55
N GLN A 1021 -20.67 20.37 19.69
CA GLN A 1021 -21.61 19.28 19.44
C GLN A 1021 -21.26 18.50 18.17
N GLU A 1022 -20.65 19.12 17.16
CA GLU A 1022 -20.22 18.45 15.94
C GLU A 1022 -18.69 18.42 15.81
N THR A 1023 -18.15 17.25 15.45
CA THR A 1023 -16.74 17.11 15.12
C THR A 1023 -16.51 17.57 13.68
N PRO A 1024 -15.79 18.69 13.43
CA PRO A 1024 -15.45 19.11 12.07
C PRO A 1024 -14.67 18.01 11.34
N SER A 1025 -14.83 17.95 10.02
CA SER A 1025 -14.01 17.06 9.20
C SER A 1025 -12.52 17.45 9.28
N ALA A 1026 -11.62 16.47 9.12
CA ALA A 1026 -10.18 16.71 9.11
C ALA A 1026 -9.77 17.72 8.04
N ALA A 1027 -10.49 17.75 6.91
CA ALA A 1027 -10.27 18.70 5.83
C ALA A 1027 -10.54 20.15 6.25
N ILE A 1028 -11.60 20.41 7.04
CA ILE A 1028 -11.92 21.74 7.58
C ILE A 1028 -10.83 22.17 8.56
N CYS A 1029 -10.41 21.26 9.43
CA CYS A 1029 -9.34 21.49 10.39
C CYS A 1029 -8.02 21.87 9.71
N LEU A 1030 -7.64 21.17 8.64
CA LEU A 1030 -6.44 21.47 7.85
C LEU A 1030 -6.55 22.83 7.15
N ALA A 1031 -7.70 23.12 6.51
CA ALA A 1031 -7.92 24.40 5.87
C ALA A 1031 -7.82 25.58 6.86
N LEU A 1032 -8.35 25.43 8.09
CA LEU A 1032 -8.20 26.43 9.15
C LEU A 1032 -6.74 26.64 9.55
N LEU A 1033 -5.97 25.56 9.70
CA LEU A 1033 -4.55 25.66 10.03
C LEU A 1033 -3.75 26.35 8.93
N ASP A 1034 -4.07 26.09 7.67
CA ASP A 1034 -3.47 26.79 6.53
C ASP A 1034 -3.79 28.29 6.55
N ILE A 1035 -5.03 28.67 6.88
CA ILE A 1035 -5.42 30.08 7.05
C ILE A 1035 -4.60 30.73 8.18
N LEU A 1036 -4.55 30.11 9.36
CA LEU A 1036 -3.80 30.63 10.51
C LEU A 1036 -2.31 30.77 10.21
N LYS A 1037 -1.73 29.81 9.50
CA LYS A 1037 -0.34 29.82 9.03
C LYS A 1037 -0.09 31.01 8.09
N GLU A 1038 -0.93 31.20 7.08
CA GLU A 1038 -0.73 32.29 6.11
C GLU A 1038 -1.00 33.68 6.72
N GLU A 1039 -1.94 33.78 7.67
CA GLU A 1039 -2.14 34.99 8.46
C GLU A 1039 -0.92 35.30 9.36
N PHE A 1040 -0.31 34.27 9.97
CA PHE A 1040 0.93 34.40 10.76
C PHE A 1040 2.07 34.99 9.92
N TYR A 1041 2.30 34.48 8.71
CA TYR A 1041 3.34 35.00 7.83
C TYR A 1041 3.09 36.45 7.42
N SER A 1042 1.81 36.82 7.30
CA SER A 1042 1.36 38.17 6.96
C SER A 1042 1.26 39.10 8.17
N ALA A 1043 1.56 38.63 9.39
CA ALA A 1043 1.44 39.42 10.60
C ALA A 1043 2.70 40.27 10.85
N THR A 1044 2.50 41.49 11.38
CA THR A 1044 3.60 42.34 11.85
C THR A 1044 4.39 41.63 12.96
N THR A 1045 5.68 41.96 13.12
CA THR A 1045 6.56 41.31 14.11
C THR A 1045 5.96 41.28 15.52
N GLY A 1046 5.21 42.32 15.92
CA GLY A 1046 4.53 42.37 17.23
C GLY A 1046 3.32 41.43 17.35
N GLN A 1047 2.63 41.12 16.25
CA GLN A 1047 1.44 40.25 16.24
C GLN A 1047 1.78 38.76 16.08
N ARG A 1048 2.98 38.44 15.58
CA ARG A 1048 3.42 37.05 15.34
C ARG A 1048 3.30 36.17 16.59
N GLN A 1049 3.58 36.71 17.76
CA GLN A 1049 3.45 35.97 19.02
C GLN A 1049 1.99 35.55 19.30
N THR A 1050 1.03 36.43 19.01
CA THR A 1050 -0.40 36.13 19.13
C THR A 1050 -0.80 35.02 18.16
N TYR A 1051 -0.36 35.10 16.91
CA TYR A 1051 -0.67 34.07 15.90
C TYR A 1051 -0.02 32.72 16.19
N ILE A 1052 1.17 32.67 16.78
CA ILE A 1052 1.74 31.40 17.28
C ILE A 1052 0.78 30.79 18.31
N GLY A 1053 0.28 31.60 19.25
CA GLY A 1053 -0.74 31.15 20.22
C GLY A 1053 -2.00 30.62 19.54
N LEU A 1054 -2.49 31.31 18.50
CA LEU A 1054 -3.66 30.88 17.72
C LEU A 1054 -3.41 29.60 16.93
N MET A 1055 -2.24 29.45 16.30
CA MET A 1055 -1.87 28.22 15.58
C MET A 1055 -1.79 27.02 16.52
N VAL A 1056 -1.19 27.19 17.70
CA VAL A 1056 -1.13 26.14 18.74
C VAL A 1056 -2.54 25.80 19.23
N ALA A 1057 -3.38 26.80 19.48
CA ALA A 1057 -4.76 26.59 19.90
C ALA A 1057 -5.58 25.88 18.80
N GLY A 1058 -5.42 26.29 17.54
CA GLY A 1058 -6.01 25.64 16.39
C GLY A 1058 -5.57 24.18 16.27
N TYR A 1059 -4.27 23.91 16.33
CA TYR A 1059 -3.74 22.56 16.23
C TYR A 1059 -4.29 21.65 17.33
N VAL A 1060 -4.29 22.12 18.58
CA VAL A 1060 -4.82 21.36 19.73
C VAL A 1060 -6.34 21.16 19.62
N THR A 1061 -7.06 22.09 19.01
CA THR A 1061 -8.51 21.98 18.81
C THR A 1061 -8.79 20.97 17.71
N CYS A 1062 -8.17 21.13 16.54
CA CYS A 1062 -8.24 20.21 15.41
C CYS A 1062 -7.86 18.77 15.81
N SER A 1063 -6.81 18.59 16.62
CA SER A 1063 -6.38 17.26 17.11
C SER A 1063 -7.36 16.61 18.07
N ARG A 1064 -8.24 17.40 18.72
CA ARG A 1064 -9.30 16.88 19.58
C ARG A 1064 -10.58 16.59 18.80
N CYS A 1065 -10.82 17.33 17.72
CA CYS A 1065 -11.99 17.22 16.88
C CYS A 1065 -11.88 16.09 15.85
N CYS A 1066 -10.68 15.84 15.31
CA CYS A 1066 -10.43 14.72 14.42
C CYS A 1066 -10.13 13.48 15.25
N ASP A 1067 -10.95 12.42 15.14
CA ASP A 1067 -10.54 11.11 15.62
C ASP A 1067 -9.16 10.73 15.04
N TYR A 1068 -8.39 9.91 15.76
CA TYR A 1068 -6.98 9.61 15.47
C TYR A 1068 -6.72 9.13 14.03
N ASP A 1069 -7.72 8.65 13.30
CA ASP A 1069 -7.62 8.25 11.89
C ASP A 1069 -7.48 9.43 10.92
N GLY A 1070 -8.03 10.62 11.24
CA GLY A 1070 -8.00 11.79 10.36
C GLY A 1070 -6.64 12.50 10.26
N MET A 1071 -5.79 12.40 11.30
CA MET A 1071 -4.47 13.07 11.33
C MET A 1071 -3.34 12.28 10.64
N ARG A 1072 -3.54 11.00 10.27
CA ARG A 1072 -2.54 10.24 9.49
C ARG A 1072 -2.42 10.71 8.04
N LEU A 1073 -3.39 11.48 7.52
CA LEU A 1073 -3.40 11.97 6.13
C LEU A 1073 -2.51 13.21 5.89
N SER A 1074 -1.79 13.71 6.90
CA SER A 1074 -0.96 14.93 6.77
C SER A 1074 0.55 14.72 6.95
N SER A 1075 1.08 13.53 6.64
CA SER A 1075 2.53 13.31 6.48
C SER A 1075 2.95 13.34 5.02
#